data_AF-A0A0C1IY96-F1
#
_entry.id   AF-A0A0C1IY96-F1
#
_cell.length_a   1.000
_cell.length_b   1.000
_cell.length_c   1.000
_cell.angle_alpha   90.00
_cell.angle_beta   90.00
_cell.angle_gamma   90.00
#
_symmetry.space_group_name_H-M   'P 1'
#
loop_
_entity.id
_entity.type
_entity.pdbx_description
1 polymer ?
#
loop_
_entity_poly.entity_id
_entity_poly.type
_entity_poly.pdbx_seq_one_letter_code
_entity_poly.pdbx_strand_id
1 'polypeptide(L)'
;MQKSLLLLLSVSLFHLAIAQPGNTGSNTLDANPSGERSISLEPVLKLFPDHVKGDRDFKGNGPNVTATVRIRISNDQKHILGEFNCSFAETVGDWTTAVGNWTFSLYEAPPGKKIMKINSATFSQAAYVDNDHSIDNIGVSGGDLVRSFEMNGDTGGDDVGNNTDDDTYMSVHFNPVKFVLTDMPVVPAEFPHHGYQVGNKQSGMVLDVQGSIATEKNPVWQYQSNLSAAQRFTLEPAQGGYLLRSNISDLYFTVRKPEPGVSLSANAGAGQPYIFFQDKRYRAPRPIDGTTAITVSLRNQVWKLLPAGEDATWFLEPVAFPGWVLTSPGSTSGPLTLTSKGNLDVQKWVIRRPKISSEEAGYGLAPLWIDAPGVSSSFAVFLAGKLKGGDISGARVSGDNLDVNILAPAHRSVGEMIAYDKPIRSYEILEGIVGEDECQVAVVDFPTCHYTHDMTFRVKPNKRYESLLATSAAKPDHQKNIEVEWETGLGQEEYEYNPAKPFNTKGNSFGFFSEGHTRKDIIWNWPSPGDSVFIEGMWIWERGHGDPHTEIHPPHFVATKRHLPVSFSFYGNEIKVNNKPLDQFYGQRVDVFASADGSTQWNTKGLMPFAQVVEMDRKDYVFHVSAMFAKPHANAALKWRIIRQPGNSYSRDPQIELLPDGKTARVTYPWKSIGLPNTEKIAQSIIFYWDHAETKGIVAAQKPLHFEVRLNSIEIIDNEDVGSSGDCVFYANIGNNWVMLNEFTTDNANVLNYGLGDAEDNTNITSSLPAMGVYVMKGDHFRIHARGWENDHMNTQMGRILNEYSRSAREIKNFLEEIFSTGGITRGLIEDEDMSEAKVIVDQNSTYKFKAPLVSKDGEYKLYYSLSKTN
;
A
#
# COMPACT_ATOMS: atom_id res chain seq x y z
N MET A 1 41.87 -15.87 47.49
CA MET A 1 42.07 -16.81 48.62
C MET A 1 40.79 -17.62 48.82
N GLN A 2 40.88 -18.85 49.34
CA GLN A 2 39.73 -19.76 49.50
C GLN A 2 38.75 -19.31 50.61
N LYS A 3 37.45 -19.58 50.38
CA LYS A 3 36.53 -20.37 51.23
C LYS A 3 35.13 -20.32 50.57
N SER A 4 34.65 -21.41 49.95
CA SER A 4 33.91 -22.55 50.56
C SER A 4 32.50 -22.17 51.04
N LEU A 5 31.43 -22.95 50.89
CA LEU A 5 31.02 -24.20 50.19
C LEU A 5 29.56 -24.47 50.67
N LEU A 6 28.79 -25.33 49.97
CA LEU A 6 27.40 -25.82 50.22
C LEU A 6 26.24 -24.99 49.60
N LEU A 7 25.10 -25.56 49.14
CA LEU A 7 24.81 -26.96 48.71
C LEU A 7 23.48 -27.11 47.88
N LEU A 8 23.56 -27.47 46.59
CA LEU A 8 22.58 -28.24 45.78
C LEU A 8 21.15 -27.65 45.50
N LEU A 9 20.37 -28.02 44.46
CA LEU A 9 20.47 -29.13 43.48
C LEU A 9 19.71 -28.85 42.14
N SER A 10 20.34 -29.13 40.97
CA SER A 10 19.74 -29.49 39.63
C SER A 10 18.85 -28.46 38.86
N VAL A 11 18.83 -28.36 37.50
CA VAL A 11 19.33 -29.19 36.37
C VAL A 11 19.95 -28.33 35.23
N SER A 12 21.06 -28.82 34.64
CA SER A 12 21.71 -28.60 33.31
C SER A 12 21.24 -27.49 32.32
N LEU A 13 22.06 -26.54 31.83
CA LEU A 13 23.24 -26.59 30.91
C LEU A 13 22.91 -26.95 29.43
N PHE A 14 23.49 -26.36 28.37
CA PHE A 14 24.81 -25.71 28.18
C PHE A 14 24.80 -24.45 27.24
N HIS A 15 25.97 -23.81 27.06
CA HIS A 15 26.22 -22.49 26.47
C HIS A 15 26.83 -22.47 25.04
N LEU A 16 26.78 -21.26 24.46
CA LEU A 16 27.41 -20.77 23.23
C LEU A 16 28.96 -20.72 23.28
N ALA A 17 29.66 -20.90 22.14
CA ALA A 17 31.00 -20.33 21.89
C ALA A 17 31.30 -20.21 20.38
N ILE A 18 32.07 -19.19 19.98
CA ILE A 18 32.39 -18.81 18.59
C ILE A 18 33.84 -19.18 18.24
N ALA A 19 34.09 -19.70 17.01
CA ALA A 19 35.40 -19.64 16.36
C ALA A 19 35.31 -19.67 14.82
N GLN A 20 36.25 -18.99 14.15
CA GLN A 20 36.54 -19.02 12.71
C GLN A 20 38.08 -18.94 12.54
N PRO A 21 38.68 -19.19 11.35
CA PRO A 21 38.18 -19.91 10.17
C PRO A 21 39.16 -21.01 9.68
N GLY A 22 38.72 -21.94 8.83
CA GLY A 22 39.58 -23.04 8.33
C GLY A 22 39.01 -23.86 7.17
N ASN A 23 39.23 -23.37 5.95
CA ASN A 23 38.86 -23.93 4.64
C ASN A 23 39.04 -25.46 4.45
N THR A 24 37.96 -26.18 4.09
CA THR A 24 37.88 -27.24 3.03
C THR A 24 36.47 -27.83 2.98
N GLY A 25 35.81 -27.84 1.82
CA GLY A 25 34.46 -28.44 1.68
C GLY A 25 33.83 -28.20 0.33
N SER A 26 33.99 -29.16 -0.59
CA SER A 26 33.35 -29.16 -1.91
C SER A 26 31.84 -29.35 -1.80
N ASN A 27 31.04 -28.30 -2.00
CA ASN A 27 29.60 -28.43 -2.21
C ASN A 27 29.31 -28.93 -3.63
N THR A 28 29.32 -30.25 -3.81
CA THR A 28 28.57 -30.91 -4.89
C THR A 28 27.08 -30.72 -4.61
N LEU A 29 26.42 -29.88 -5.39
CA LEU A 29 24.95 -29.77 -5.39
C LEU A 29 24.37 -31.02 -6.05
N ASP A 30 23.87 -31.96 -5.25
CA ASP A 30 23.04 -33.05 -5.75
C ASP A 30 21.72 -32.50 -6.31
N ALA A 31 21.64 -32.45 -7.63
CA ALA A 31 20.43 -32.05 -8.33
C ALA A 31 19.39 -33.19 -8.29
N ASN A 32 18.34 -33.05 -7.49
CA ASN A 32 17.18 -33.93 -7.56
C ASN A 32 16.34 -33.58 -8.82
N PRO A 33 16.21 -34.44 -9.85
CA PRO A 33 15.81 -33.98 -11.19
C PRO A 33 14.30 -33.72 -11.42
N SER A 34 13.43 -33.90 -10.42
CA SER A 34 11.98 -34.10 -10.66
C SER A 34 11.08 -32.87 -10.55
N GLY A 35 11.52 -31.79 -9.91
CA GLY A 35 10.68 -30.58 -9.68
C GLY A 35 9.46 -30.80 -8.77
N GLU A 36 9.29 -32.00 -8.19
CA GLU A 36 8.16 -32.35 -7.34
C GLU A 36 8.25 -31.65 -5.97
N ARG A 37 7.09 -31.29 -5.43
CA ARG A 37 6.87 -30.72 -4.11
C ARG A 37 5.72 -31.45 -3.44
N SER A 38 5.75 -31.49 -2.12
CA SER A 38 4.66 -32.01 -1.30
C SER A 38 4.30 -30.97 -0.25
N ILE A 39 3.00 -30.72 -0.08
CA ILE A 39 2.46 -29.84 0.96
C ILE A 39 1.49 -30.62 1.83
N SER A 40 1.52 -30.37 3.13
CA SER A 40 0.39 -30.66 4.00
C SER A 40 -0.61 -29.54 3.82
N LEU A 41 -1.86 -29.87 3.51
CA LEU A 41 -2.96 -28.91 3.49
C LEU A 41 -3.58 -28.84 4.89
N GLU A 42 -3.98 -27.65 5.32
CA GLU A 42 -4.77 -27.48 6.53
C GLU A 42 -6.15 -28.15 6.37
N PRO A 43 -6.73 -28.74 7.43
CA PRO A 43 -8.10 -29.24 7.39
C PRO A 43 -9.10 -28.12 7.08
N VAL A 44 -10.15 -28.44 6.32
CA VAL A 44 -11.32 -27.58 6.17
C VAL A 44 -12.40 -28.13 7.09
N LEU A 45 -12.81 -27.35 8.09
CA LEU A 45 -13.69 -27.81 9.18
C LEU A 45 -15.09 -27.19 9.06
N LYS A 46 -16.12 -27.98 9.40
CA LYS A 46 -17.52 -27.54 9.53
C LYS A 46 -18.05 -26.73 8.34
N LEU A 47 -18.13 -27.38 7.17
CA LEU A 47 -18.87 -26.86 6.03
C LEU A 47 -20.35 -27.24 6.15
N PHE A 48 -21.21 -26.26 6.43
CA PHE A 48 -22.65 -26.42 6.67
C PHE A 48 -23.47 -26.29 5.36
N PRO A 49 -24.13 -27.34 4.87
CA PRO A 49 -24.86 -27.34 3.61
C PRO A 49 -26.15 -26.49 3.67
N ASP A 50 -26.53 -25.87 2.55
CA ASP A 50 -27.77 -25.10 2.45
C ASP A 50 -29.01 -26.02 2.41
N HIS A 51 -30.10 -25.61 3.07
CA HIS A 51 -31.38 -26.30 2.99
C HIS A 51 -32.01 -26.16 1.59
N VAL A 52 -32.47 -27.28 1.00
CA VAL A 52 -33.02 -27.33 -0.36
C VAL A 52 -34.50 -27.71 -0.39
N LYS A 53 -34.93 -28.63 0.47
CA LYS A 53 -36.29 -29.21 0.48
C LYS A 53 -36.58 -29.88 1.82
N GLY A 54 -37.85 -29.91 2.22
CA GLY A 54 -38.37 -30.58 3.43
C GLY A 54 -38.68 -29.56 4.54
N ASP A 55 -38.84 -30.03 5.77
CA ASP A 55 -38.54 -29.24 6.96
C ASP A 55 -37.01 -29.20 7.19
N ARG A 56 -36.55 -28.95 8.42
CA ARG A 56 -35.14 -28.72 8.74
C ARG A 56 -34.48 -29.88 9.48
N ASP A 57 -35.20 -30.98 9.72
CA ASP A 57 -34.91 -31.99 10.75
C ASP A 57 -35.11 -33.41 10.17
N PHE A 58 -34.05 -34.23 10.16
CA PHE A 58 -34.06 -35.58 9.56
C PHE A 58 -34.72 -36.65 10.47
N LYS A 59 -34.98 -36.36 11.76
CA LYS A 59 -35.78 -37.17 12.71
C LYS A 59 -35.39 -38.66 12.83
N GLY A 60 -34.13 -39.05 12.63
CA GLY A 60 -33.74 -40.46 12.62
C GLY A 60 -34.06 -41.22 11.32
N ASN A 61 -34.41 -40.53 10.23
CA ASN A 61 -34.80 -41.13 8.95
C ASN A 61 -33.64 -41.22 7.93
N GLY A 62 -32.41 -41.04 8.37
CA GLY A 62 -31.24 -40.71 7.54
C GLY A 62 -30.55 -39.49 8.15
N PRO A 63 -29.68 -38.77 7.42
CA PRO A 63 -29.60 -38.73 5.96
C PRO A 63 -28.77 -39.83 5.29
N ASN A 64 -29.15 -40.17 4.06
CA ASN A 64 -28.22 -40.66 3.05
C ASN A 64 -27.29 -39.52 2.63
N VAL A 65 -26.02 -39.65 2.99
CA VAL A 65 -24.98 -38.64 2.79
C VAL A 65 -24.11 -39.03 1.60
N THR A 66 -23.82 -38.06 0.75
CA THR A 66 -22.77 -38.14 -0.27
C THR A 66 -21.87 -36.93 -0.16
N ALA A 67 -20.58 -37.14 -0.34
CA ALA A 67 -19.57 -36.08 -0.31
C ALA A 67 -18.49 -36.31 -1.34
N THR A 68 -18.01 -35.23 -1.93
CA THR A 68 -16.96 -35.22 -2.94
C THR A 68 -16.02 -34.04 -2.69
N VAL A 69 -14.73 -34.31 -2.81
CA VAL A 69 -13.69 -33.28 -2.81
C VAL A 69 -12.85 -33.50 -4.05
N ARG A 70 -12.73 -32.45 -4.88
CA ARG A 70 -11.83 -32.43 -6.04
C ARG A 70 -10.84 -31.30 -5.86
N ILE A 71 -9.57 -31.54 -6.18
CA ILE A 71 -8.62 -30.44 -6.38
C ILE A 71 -8.29 -30.28 -7.86
N ARG A 72 -8.19 -29.03 -8.31
CA ARG A 72 -7.70 -28.67 -9.64
C ARG A 72 -6.74 -27.50 -9.57
N ILE A 73 -5.98 -27.32 -10.65
CA ILE A 73 -5.14 -26.15 -10.83
C ILE A 73 -6.02 -25.02 -11.41
N SER A 74 -5.82 -23.78 -10.95
CA SER A 74 -6.46 -22.59 -11.49
C SER A 74 -6.00 -22.30 -12.93
N ASN A 75 -6.76 -21.48 -13.67
CA ASN A 75 -6.50 -21.22 -15.10
C ASN A 75 -5.14 -20.52 -15.35
N ASP A 76 -4.70 -19.69 -14.41
CA ASP A 76 -3.39 -19.00 -14.38
C ASP A 76 -2.22 -19.89 -13.90
N GLN A 77 -2.52 -21.13 -13.48
CA GLN A 77 -1.58 -22.09 -12.89
C GLN A 77 -0.91 -21.61 -11.59
N LYS A 78 -1.55 -20.70 -10.85
CA LYS A 78 -1.07 -20.16 -9.57
C LYS A 78 -1.61 -20.85 -8.33
N HIS A 79 -2.83 -21.39 -8.38
CA HIS A 79 -3.52 -21.92 -7.21
C HIS A 79 -3.89 -23.40 -7.36
N ILE A 80 -3.90 -24.14 -6.25
CA ILE A 80 -4.66 -25.39 -6.13
C ILE A 80 -6.01 -25.02 -5.53
N LEU A 81 -7.06 -25.12 -6.33
CA LEU A 81 -8.43 -24.88 -5.91
C LEU A 81 -9.06 -26.22 -5.49
N GLY A 82 -9.62 -26.25 -4.28
CA GLY A 82 -10.45 -27.36 -3.80
C GLY A 82 -11.92 -27.05 -4.03
N GLU A 83 -12.62 -27.96 -4.72
CA GLU A 83 -14.07 -28.00 -4.92
C GLU A 83 -14.64 -29.02 -3.93
N PHE A 84 -15.56 -28.58 -3.07
CA PHE A 84 -16.14 -29.37 -1.98
C PHE A 84 -17.64 -29.42 -2.21
N ASN A 85 -18.21 -30.61 -2.40
CA ASN A 85 -19.66 -30.75 -2.58
C ASN A 85 -20.18 -31.88 -1.70
N CYS A 86 -21.29 -31.64 -1.00
CA CYS A 86 -21.98 -32.65 -0.21
C CYS A 86 -23.50 -32.55 -0.40
N SER A 87 -24.18 -33.68 -0.20
CA SER A 87 -25.64 -33.75 -0.17
C SER A 87 -26.04 -34.70 0.94
N PHE A 88 -26.96 -34.25 1.78
CA PHE A 88 -27.59 -35.00 2.86
C PHE A 88 -29.08 -35.07 2.52
N ALA A 89 -29.67 -36.25 2.47
CA ALA A 89 -31.09 -36.43 2.14
C ALA A 89 -31.72 -37.54 2.98
N GLU A 90 -32.86 -37.28 3.62
CA GLU A 90 -33.68 -38.32 4.28
C GLU A 90 -33.91 -39.53 3.35
N THR A 91 -33.96 -40.72 3.95
CA THR A 91 -34.27 -41.97 3.23
C THR A 91 -35.76 -42.28 3.16
N VAL A 92 -36.53 -41.73 4.11
CA VAL A 92 -37.99 -41.77 4.23
C VAL A 92 -38.45 -40.48 4.92
N GLY A 93 -39.67 -40.01 4.68
CA GLY A 93 -40.18 -38.80 5.35
C GLY A 93 -40.74 -37.76 4.37
N ASP A 94 -40.53 -36.49 4.68
CA ASP A 94 -40.86 -35.38 3.78
C ASP A 94 -39.75 -35.10 2.73
N TRP A 95 -38.66 -35.84 2.87
CA TRP A 95 -37.42 -35.83 2.08
C TRP A 95 -36.60 -34.57 2.35
N THR A 96 -36.40 -34.28 3.62
CA THR A 96 -35.49 -33.21 4.06
C THR A 96 -34.11 -33.40 3.43
N THR A 97 -33.63 -32.34 2.78
CA THR A 97 -32.45 -32.36 1.90
C THR A 97 -31.63 -31.09 2.08
N ALA A 98 -30.34 -31.27 2.36
CA ALA A 98 -29.33 -30.22 2.40
C ALA A 98 -28.24 -30.45 1.35
N VAL A 99 -27.76 -29.39 0.69
CA VAL A 99 -26.70 -29.46 -0.32
C VAL A 99 -25.68 -28.34 -0.10
N GLY A 100 -24.40 -28.70 -0.05
CA GLY A 100 -23.30 -27.76 0.07
C GLY A 100 -22.41 -27.79 -1.16
N ASN A 101 -21.98 -26.62 -1.65
CA ASN A 101 -21.01 -26.48 -2.75
C ASN A 101 -20.07 -25.30 -2.45
N TRP A 102 -18.77 -25.58 -2.27
CA TRP A 102 -17.76 -24.56 -1.98
C TRP A 102 -16.54 -24.68 -2.88
N THR A 103 -15.82 -23.57 -3.05
CA THR A 103 -14.51 -23.56 -3.71
C THR A 103 -13.53 -22.68 -2.93
N PHE A 104 -12.40 -23.25 -2.52
CA PHE A 104 -11.36 -22.56 -1.75
C PHE A 104 -9.99 -22.68 -2.44
N SER A 105 -9.13 -21.66 -2.28
CA SER A 105 -7.70 -21.78 -2.60
C SER A 105 -7.00 -22.51 -1.46
N LEU A 106 -6.51 -23.72 -1.72
CA LEU A 106 -5.81 -24.56 -0.73
C LEU A 106 -4.29 -24.35 -0.76
N TYR A 107 -3.76 -23.78 -1.84
CA TYR A 107 -2.34 -23.48 -2.01
C TYR A 107 -2.13 -22.43 -3.10
N GLU A 108 -1.12 -21.58 -2.93
CA GLU A 108 -0.65 -20.61 -3.93
C GLU A 108 0.84 -20.84 -4.24
N ALA A 109 1.19 -20.78 -5.52
CA ALA A 109 2.54 -20.94 -6.01
C ALA A 109 3.38 -19.68 -5.76
N PRO A 110 4.61 -19.80 -5.23
CA PRO A 110 5.50 -18.67 -5.01
C PRO A 110 5.73 -17.81 -6.26
N PRO A 111 6.06 -16.51 -6.10
CA PRO A 111 6.43 -15.63 -7.20
C PRO A 111 7.46 -16.27 -8.15
N GLY A 112 7.27 -16.10 -9.46
CA GLY A 112 8.09 -16.73 -10.50
C GLY A 112 7.82 -18.21 -10.78
N LYS A 113 7.04 -18.92 -9.95
CA LYS A 113 6.66 -20.34 -10.18
C LYS A 113 5.24 -20.48 -10.73
N LYS A 114 4.94 -21.66 -11.29
CA LYS A 114 3.57 -22.11 -11.58
C LYS A 114 3.43 -23.62 -11.35
N ILE A 115 2.19 -24.05 -11.12
CA ILE A 115 1.81 -25.42 -10.83
C ILE A 115 1.55 -26.13 -12.16
N MET A 116 2.41 -27.08 -12.55
CA MET A 116 2.25 -27.78 -13.83
C MET A 116 1.22 -28.89 -13.78
N LYS A 117 1.24 -29.65 -12.69
CA LYS A 117 0.38 -30.82 -12.47
C LYS A 117 0.38 -31.21 -11.00
N ILE A 118 -0.72 -31.81 -10.57
CA ILE A 118 -0.83 -32.52 -9.31
C ILE A 118 -0.46 -33.99 -9.60
N ASN A 119 0.42 -34.57 -8.77
CA ASN A 119 0.92 -35.95 -8.86
C ASN A 119 0.31 -36.87 -7.78
N SER A 120 -0.40 -36.33 -6.78
CA SER A 120 -1.26 -37.10 -5.88
C SER A 120 -2.65 -37.29 -6.50
N ALA A 121 -3.52 -38.06 -5.82
CA ALA A 121 -4.94 -38.11 -6.17
C ALA A 121 -5.54 -36.68 -6.16
N THR A 122 -6.43 -36.40 -7.13
CA THR A 122 -7.12 -35.12 -7.28
C THR A 122 -8.60 -35.20 -6.92
N PHE A 123 -9.06 -36.35 -6.42
CA PHE A 123 -10.44 -36.62 -6.08
C PHE A 123 -10.50 -37.60 -4.91
N SER A 124 -11.49 -37.42 -4.04
CA SER A 124 -11.93 -38.38 -3.02
C SER A 124 -13.42 -38.17 -2.77
N GLN A 125 -14.11 -39.22 -2.35
CA GLN A 125 -15.54 -39.19 -2.06
C GLN A 125 -15.88 -40.10 -0.86
N ALA A 126 -17.00 -39.80 -0.22
CA ALA A 126 -17.63 -40.62 0.79
C ALA A 126 -19.12 -40.76 0.44
N ALA A 127 -19.71 -41.90 0.79
CA ALA A 127 -21.14 -42.11 0.73
C ALA A 127 -21.54 -43.11 1.82
N TYR A 128 -22.53 -42.76 2.63
CA TYR A 128 -23.08 -43.61 3.68
C TYR A 128 -24.51 -43.19 4.01
N VAL A 129 -25.20 -43.96 4.85
CA VAL A 129 -26.46 -43.56 5.45
C VAL A 129 -26.18 -43.37 6.93
N ASP A 130 -26.45 -42.18 7.45
CA ASP A 130 -26.43 -41.90 8.88
C ASP A 130 -27.63 -42.57 9.56
N ASN A 131 -27.43 -43.08 10.77
CA ASN A 131 -28.45 -43.81 11.55
C ASN A 131 -28.38 -43.50 13.05
N ASP A 132 -27.53 -42.58 13.50
CA ASP A 132 -27.52 -42.08 14.88
C ASP A 132 -27.15 -40.59 14.92
N HIS A 133 -26.97 -40.02 16.12
CA HIS A 133 -26.71 -38.58 16.29
C HIS A 133 -25.25 -38.32 16.66
N SER A 134 -24.31 -39.15 16.19
CA SER A 134 -22.89 -39.06 16.54
C SER A 134 -22.03 -38.63 15.35
N ILE A 135 -20.89 -38.00 15.65
CA ILE A 135 -19.98 -37.52 14.61
C ILE A 135 -19.27 -38.72 13.97
N ASP A 136 -19.59 -38.97 12.72
CA ASP A 136 -19.02 -40.03 11.91
C ASP A 136 -17.62 -39.71 11.39
N ASN A 137 -16.77 -40.74 11.33
CA ASN A 137 -15.50 -40.70 10.61
C ASN A 137 -15.56 -41.66 9.42
N ILE A 138 -15.99 -41.14 8.26
CA ILE A 138 -16.34 -41.96 7.10
C ILE A 138 -15.11 -42.39 6.30
N GLY A 139 -15.09 -43.68 5.94
CA GLY A 139 -14.07 -44.28 5.09
C GLY A 139 -14.05 -43.65 3.70
N VAL A 140 -12.88 -43.15 3.31
CA VAL A 140 -12.68 -42.48 2.02
C VAL A 140 -12.65 -43.50 0.87
N SER A 141 -13.31 -43.16 -0.24
CA SER A 141 -13.30 -43.92 -1.50
C SER A 141 -13.01 -43.01 -2.69
N GLY A 142 -12.80 -43.58 -3.88
CA GLY A 142 -12.55 -42.83 -5.12
C GLY A 142 -11.17 -42.17 -5.26
N GLY A 143 -10.34 -42.16 -4.21
CA GLY A 143 -8.95 -41.71 -4.24
C GLY A 143 -8.38 -41.42 -2.86
N ASP A 144 -7.09 -41.07 -2.81
CA ASP A 144 -6.29 -40.88 -1.59
C ASP A 144 -5.95 -39.40 -1.32
N LEU A 145 -6.80 -38.47 -1.78
CA LEU A 145 -6.65 -37.02 -1.56
C LEU A 145 -7.06 -36.63 -0.14
N VAL A 146 -8.22 -37.12 0.29
CA VAL A 146 -8.76 -36.95 1.63
C VAL A 146 -8.33 -38.15 2.46
N ARG A 147 -7.85 -37.88 3.68
CA ARG A 147 -7.46 -38.87 4.69
C ARG A 147 -8.68 -39.37 5.48
N SER A 148 -9.56 -38.45 5.83
CA SER A 148 -10.84 -38.73 6.50
C SER A 148 -11.85 -37.62 6.21
N PHE A 149 -13.10 -38.03 6.06
CA PHE A 149 -14.25 -37.15 6.21
C PHE A 149 -14.76 -37.30 7.64
N GLU A 150 -14.99 -36.17 8.31
CA GLU A 150 -15.68 -36.11 9.60
C GLU A 150 -17.03 -35.44 9.33
N MET A 151 -18.13 -36.08 9.71
CA MET A 151 -19.49 -35.68 9.34
C MET A 151 -20.43 -35.71 10.53
N ASN A 152 -21.35 -34.76 10.54
CA ASN A 152 -22.54 -34.78 11.39
C ASN A 152 -23.71 -34.80 10.42
N GLY A 153 -24.49 -35.89 10.36
CA GLY A 153 -25.57 -36.05 9.39
C GLY A 153 -26.93 -35.70 9.99
N ASP A 154 -27.31 -36.40 11.06
CA ASP A 154 -28.56 -36.26 11.83
C ASP A 154 -28.29 -35.84 13.28
N THR A 155 -29.22 -35.10 13.90
CA THR A 155 -29.14 -34.74 15.32
C THR A 155 -30.52 -34.80 16.01
N GLY A 156 -30.68 -34.11 17.14
CA GLY A 156 -31.91 -34.11 17.93
C GLY A 156 -32.84 -32.91 17.67
N GLY A 157 -32.67 -32.16 16.58
CA GLY A 157 -33.32 -30.86 16.37
C GLY A 157 -33.39 -30.43 14.90
N ASP A 158 -33.50 -29.11 14.65
CA ASP A 158 -33.41 -28.56 13.29
C ASP A 158 -31.96 -28.66 12.78
N ASP A 159 -31.62 -29.76 12.12
CA ASP A 159 -30.27 -30.12 11.62
C ASP A 159 -29.75 -29.26 10.46
N VAL A 160 -30.60 -28.45 9.80
CA VAL A 160 -30.17 -27.72 8.59
C VAL A 160 -30.52 -26.23 8.64
N GLY A 161 -29.53 -25.34 8.67
CA GLY A 161 -29.65 -23.94 8.27
C GLY A 161 -29.54 -22.89 9.38
N ASN A 162 -28.96 -23.25 10.53
CA ASN A 162 -28.59 -22.32 11.60
C ASN A 162 -27.05 -22.23 11.80
N ASN A 163 -26.29 -23.19 11.25
CA ASN A 163 -24.84 -23.34 11.29
C ASN A 163 -24.25 -23.42 12.72
N THR A 164 -24.98 -24.00 13.69
CA THR A 164 -24.48 -24.28 15.06
C THR A 164 -24.00 -25.73 15.23
N ASP A 165 -23.59 -26.12 16.45
CA ASP A 165 -22.95 -27.41 16.71
C ASP A 165 -23.90 -28.62 16.61
N ASP A 166 -25.20 -28.36 16.51
CA ASP A 166 -26.33 -29.26 16.25
C ASP A 166 -26.78 -29.27 14.78
N ASP A 167 -26.14 -28.51 13.89
CA ASP A 167 -26.42 -28.60 12.45
C ASP A 167 -25.55 -29.69 11.77
N THR A 168 -26.05 -30.21 10.65
CA THR A 168 -25.36 -31.06 9.69
C THR A 168 -24.10 -30.36 9.15
N TYR A 169 -22.96 -31.05 9.07
CA TYR A 169 -21.75 -30.50 8.43
C TYR A 169 -20.80 -31.54 7.86
N MET A 170 -19.89 -31.06 7.01
CA MET A 170 -18.73 -31.81 6.51
C MET A 170 -17.41 -31.13 6.91
N SER A 171 -16.56 -31.88 7.63
CA SER A 171 -15.14 -31.60 7.86
C SER A 171 -14.28 -32.50 6.95
N VAL A 172 -13.17 -31.97 6.44
CA VAL A 172 -12.29 -32.64 5.47
C VAL A 172 -10.83 -32.55 5.93
N HIS A 173 -10.20 -33.69 6.15
CA HIS A 173 -8.77 -33.79 6.47
C HIS A 173 -8.00 -34.36 5.28
N PHE A 174 -6.95 -33.67 4.84
CA PHE A 174 -6.18 -34.05 3.66
C PHE A 174 -5.01 -35.01 3.96
N ASN A 175 -4.67 -35.82 2.97
CA ASN A 175 -3.32 -36.35 2.83
C ASN A 175 -2.39 -35.30 2.18
N PRO A 176 -1.05 -35.42 2.32
CA PRO A 176 -0.13 -34.50 1.67
C PRO A 176 -0.27 -34.49 0.14
N VAL A 177 -0.61 -33.33 -0.43
CA VAL A 177 -0.76 -33.15 -1.87
C VAL A 177 0.61 -33.03 -2.52
N LYS A 178 0.86 -33.83 -3.56
CA LYS A 178 2.09 -33.80 -4.36
C LYS A 178 1.83 -33.11 -5.67
N PHE A 179 2.71 -32.21 -6.09
CA PHE A 179 2.57 -31.44 -7.33
C PHE A 179 3.94 -31.04 -7.88
N VAL A 180 4.01 -30.68 -9.15
CA VAL A 180 5.23 -30.16 -9.78
C VAL A 180 5.13 -28.65 -9.88
N LEU A 181 6.05 -27.96 -9.20
CA LEU A 181 6.35 -26.57 -9.54
C LEU A 181 7.35 -26.56 -10.68
N THR A 182 7.01 -25.81 -11.72
CA THR A 182 8.03 -25.33 -12.66
C THR A 182 8.32 -23.87 -12.32
N ASP A 183 9.56 -23.43 -12.53
CA ASP A 183 9.78 -22.04 -12.91
C ASP A 183 8.85 -21.74 -14.06
N MET A 184 8.05 -20.67 -13.97
CA MET A 184 7.28 -20.25 -15.14
C MET A 184 8.24 -20.26 -16.31
N PRO A 185 7.98 -21.06 -17.37
CA PRO A 185 8.87 -21.05 -18.50
C PRO A 185 8.96 -19.59 -18.89
N VAL A 186 10.17 -19.16 -19.21
CA VAL A 186 10.33 -17.99 -20.06
C VAL A 186 9.79 -18.41 -21.43
N VAL A 187 8.45 -18.52 -21.54
CA VAL A 187 7.71 -17.79 -22.56
C VAL A 187 8.49 -16.50 -22.66
N PRO A 188 9.19 -16.25 -23.77
CA PRO A 188 9.90 -14.99 -23.93
C PRO A 188 8.87 -13.96 -23.56
N ALA A 189 9.14 -13.20 -22.50
CA ALA A 189 8.18 -12.20 -22.06
C ALA A 189 7.85 -11.38 -23.31
N GLU A 190 6.67 -10.76 -23.38
CA GLU A 190 6.57 -9.57 -24.20
C GLU A 190 7.63 -8.63 -23.64
N PHE A 191 8.82 -8.64 -24.26
CA PHE A 191 10.05 -8.30 -23.57
C PHE A 191 9.87 -6.85 -23.15
N PRO A 192 9.76 -6.57 -21.83
CA PRO A 192 9.14 -5.35 -21.35
C PRO A 192 9.92 -4.20 -21.98
N HIS A 193 9.19 -3.35 -22.70
CA HIS A 193 9.58 -2.77 -24.00
C HIS A 193 10.75 -1.76 -23.98
N HIS A 194 11.52 -1.73 -22.90
CA HIS A 194 12.43 -0.69 -22.44
C HIS A 194 13.84 -0.69 -23.04
N GLY A 195 14.15 -1.59 -23.99
CA GLY A 195 15.40 -1.54 -24.76
C GLY A 195 15.41 -0.37 -25.75
N TYR A 196 16.58 0.24 -25.97
CA TYR A 196 16.75 1.38 -26.87
C TYR A 196 16.91 0.93 -28.32
N GLN A 197 16.27 1.63 -29.26
CA GLN A 197 16.68 1.61 -30.66
C GLN A 197 17.87 2.56 -30.86
N VAL A 198 18.83 2.14 -31.68
CA VAL A 198 20.01 2.92 -32.06
C VAL A 198 19.85 3.29 -33.53
N GLY A 199 19.22 4.42 -33.80
CA GLY A 199 18.89 4.91 -35.16
C GLY A 199 20.01 5.74 -35.77
N ASN A 200 20.27 5.60 -37.07
CA ASN A 200 21.22 6.47 -37.78
C ASN A 200 20.55 7.76 -38.26
N LYS A 201 21.22 8.90 -38.10
CA LYS A 201 20.66 10.21 -38.45
C LYS A 201 20.41 10.37 -39.95
N GLN A 202 21.32 9.91 -40.81
CA GLN A 202 21.18 10.07 -42.27
C GLN A 202 20.15 9.11 -42.88
N SER A 203 20.13 7.85 -42.44
CA SER A 203 19.31 6.81 -43.08
C SER A 203 17.93 6.63 -42.45
N GLY A 204 17.73 7.06 -41.20
CA GLY A 204 16.53 6.78 -40.41
C GLY A 204 16.38 5.30 -40.02
N MET A 205 17.30 4.43 -40.45
CA MET A 205 17.33 3.00 -40.13
C MET A 205 17.95 2.77 -38.75
N VAL A 206 17.70 1.60 -38.17
CA VAL A 206 18.15 1.26 -36.81
C VAL A 206 19.11 0.08 -36.83
N LEU A 207 19.93 -0.01 -35.78
CA LEU A 207 20.73 -1.19 -35.47
C LEU A 207 19.81 -2.41 -35.29
N ASP A 208 20.16 -3.54 -35.93
CA ASP A 208 19.30 -4.72 -36.05
C ASP A 208 20.13 -6.01 -35.97
N VAL A 209 19.65 -7.02 -35.24
CA VAL A 209 20.22 -8.38 -35.23
C VAL A 209 19.66 -9.12 -36.44
N GLN A 210 20.53 -9.42 -37.42
CA GLN A 210 20.09 -9.83 -38.75
C GLN A 210 19.17 -11.04 -38.72
N GLY A 211 17.97 -10.89 -39.30
CA GLY A 211 16.98 -11.96 -39.43
C GLY A 211 16.35 -12.41 -38.11
N SER A 212 16.49 -11.62 -37.03
CA SER A 212 15.98 -11.97 -35.68
C SER A 212 16.57 -13.26 -35.11
N ILE A 213 17.76 -13.68 -35.56
CA ILE A 213 18.39 -14.94 -35.14
C ILE A 213 19.14 -14.72 -33.81
N ALA A 214 18.66 -15.33 -32.73
CA ALA A 214 19.13 -15.16 -31.35
C ALA A 214 20.43 -15.93 -30.99
N THR A 215 21.30 -16.24 -31.96
CA THR A 215 22.49 -17.08 -31.75
C THR A 215 23.80 -16.30 -31.69
N GLU A 216 24.82 -16.85 -31.01
CA GLU A 216 26.20 -16.34 -31.06
C GLU A 216 26.68 -16.19 -32.51
N LYS A 217 27.47 -15.14 -32.76
CA LYS A 217 28.10 -14.80 -34.05
C LYS A 217 27.13 -14.41 -35.17
N ASN A 218 25.83 -14.27 -34.89
CA ASN A 218 24.89 -13.73 -35.87
C ASN A 218 25.22 -12.25 -36.18
N PRO A 219 25.19 -11.81 -37.45
CA PRO A 219 25.54 -10.43 -37.81
C PRO A 219 24.60 -9.39 -37.18
N VAL A 220 25.16 -8.21 -36.94
CA VAL A 220 24.41 -7.00 -36.58
C VAL A 220 24.64 -5.96 -37.67
N TRP A 221 23.57 -5.42 -38.21
CA TRP A 221 23.55 -4.55 -39.40
C TRP A 221 22.62 -3.34 -39.17
N GLN A 222 22.44 -2.46 -40.17
CA GLN A 222 21.31 -1.53 -40.15
C GLN A 222 20.13 -2.09 -40.96
N TYR A 223 18.92 -1.91 -40.44
CA TYR A 223 17.68 -2.30 -41.11
C TYR A 223 16.57 -1.26 -40.89
N GLN A 224 15.57 -1.27 -41.77
CA GLN A 224 14.37 -0.45 -41.61
C GLN A 224 13.72 -0.72 -40.25
N SER A 225 13.33 0.34 -39.52
CA SER A 225 12.69 0.16 -38.21
C SER A 225 11.39 -0.64 -38.35
N ASN A 226 11.32 -1.77 -37.63
CA ASN A 226 10.18 -2.67 -37.51
C ASN A 226 9.79 -2.90 -36.02
N LEU A 227 10.43 -2.15 -35.11
CA LEU A 227 10.22 -2.16 -33.65
C LEU A 227 10.45 -3.52 -32.96
N SER A 228 10.96 -4.55 -33.65
CA SER A 228 11.16 -5.89 -33.09
C SER A 228 12.22 -5.93 -31.98
N ALA A 229 12.24 -7.00 -31.19
CA ALA A 229 13.28 -7.23 -30.17
C ALA A 229 14.71 -7.28 -30.76
N ALA A 230 14.85 -7.64 -32.04
CA ALA A 230 16.12 -7.63 -32.76
C ALA A 230 16.70 -6.22 -32.94
N GLN A 231 15.88 -5.18 -32.84
CA GLN A 231 16.24 -3.78 -33.01
C GLN A 231 16.39 -3.00 -31.70
N ARG A 232 16.29 -3.69 -30.57
CA ARG A 232 16.32 -3.09 -29.23
C ARG A 232 17.53 -3.59 -28.47
N PHE A 233 18.21 -2.68 -27.79
CA PHE A 233 19.42 -2.95 -27.03
C PHE A 233 19.36 -2.33 -25.63
N THR A 234 19.74 -3.10 -24.62
CA THR A 234 19.98 -2.62 -23.26
C THR A 234 21.41 -2.09 -23.16
N LEU A 235 21.57 -0.85 -22.71
CA LEU A 235 22.88 -0.26 -22.44
C LEU A 235 23.30 -0.58 -21.01
N GLU A 236 24.26 -1.49 -20.83
CA GLU A 236 24.85 -1.79 -19.52
C GLU A 236 26.12 -0.95 -19.31
N PRO A 237 26.27 -0.21 -18.19
CA PRO A 237 27.49 0.52 -17.90
C PRO A 237 28.73 -0.38 -17.81
N ALA A 238 29.84 0.05 -18.41
CA ALA A 238 31.12 -0.62 -18.36
C ALA A 238 32.28 0.38 -18.19
N GLN A 239 33.45 -0.11 -17.81
CA GLN A 239 34.62 0.76 -17.66
C GLN A 239 34.97 1.39 -19.01
N GLY A 240 34.82 2.71 -19.13
CA GLY A 240 35.13 3.47 -20.34
C GLY A 240 34.05 3.46 -21.44
N GLY A 241 32.82 3.03 -21.16
CA GLY A 241 31.70 3.09 -22.11
C GLY A 241 30.50 2.23 -21.70
N TYR A 242 29.73 1.74 -22.67
CA TYR A 242 28.57 0.88 -22.47
C TYR A 242 28.73 -0.43 -23.25
N LEU A 243 28.25 -1.53 -22.67
CA LEU A 243 27.96 -2.76 -23.38
C LEU A 243 26.55 -2.65 -23.95
N LEU A 244 26.37 -2.90 -25.26
CA LEU A 244 25.04 -2.95 -25.88
C LEU A 244 24.58 -4.41 -25.93
N ARG A 245 23.80 -4.85 -24.94
CA ARG A 245 23.18 -6.18 -24.91
C ARG A 245 21.94 -6.16 -25.80
N SER A 246 21.78 -7.12 -26.70
CA SER A 246 20.55 -7.24 -27.49
C SER A 246 19.36 -7.61 -26.60
N ASN A 247 18.14 -7.30 -27.03
CA ASN A 247 16.92 -7.72 -26.36
C ASN A 247 16.29 -8.99 -26.97
N ILE A 248 16.79 -9.49 -28.11
CA ILE A 248 16.39 -10.80 -28.65
C ILE A 248 17.26 -11.96 -28.14
N SER A 249 18.43 -11.64 -27.57
CA SER A 249 19.31 -12.59 -26.88
C SER A 249 20.21 -11.82 -25.91
N ASP A 250 20.62 -12.41 -24.78
CA ASP A 250 21.55 -11.78 -23.81
C ASP A 250 23.01 -11.67 -24.33
N LEU A 251 23.17 -11.57 -25.65
CA LEU A 251 24.42 -11.41 -26.37
C LEU A 251 24.69 -9.92 -26.65
N TYR A 252 25.95 -9.58 -26.88
CA TYR A 252 26.44 -8.21 -26.89
C TYR A 252 26.98 -7.79 -28.26
N PHE A 253 26.66 -6.57 -28.68
CA PHE A 253 27.11 -5.97 -29.93
C PHE A 253 28.64 -5.86 -29.94
N THR A 254 29.27 -6.66 -30.80
CA THR A 254 30.71 -6.90 -30.85
C THR A 254 31.26 -6.51 -32.22
N VAL A 255 32.42 -5.85 -32.25
CA VAL A 255 33.15 -5.50 -33.49
C VAL A 255 34.56 -6.09 -33.52
N ARG A 256 34.97 -6.72 -34.62
CA ARG A 256 36.35 -7.23 -34.80
C ARG A 256 36.82 -7.12 -36.25
N LYS A 257 38.13 -7.29 -36.48
CA LYS A 257 38.67 -7.49 -37.82
C LYS A 257 38.42 -8.93 -38.30
N PRO A 258 38.21 -9.18 -39.61
CA PRO A 258 38.18 -10.54 -40.16
C PRO A 258 39.46 -11.32 -39.82
N GLU A 259 39.32 -12.62 -39.54
CA GLU A 259 40.47 -13.51 -39.43
C GLU A 259 41.01 -13.87 -40.84
N PRO A 260 42.33 -13.99 -41.02
CA PRO A 260 42.91 -14.39 -42.32
C PRO A 260 42.35 -15.73 -42.80
N GLY A 261 41.71 -15.75 -43.97
CA GLY A 261 41.21 -16.97 -44.61
C GLY A 261 39.75 -17.34 -44.30
N VAL A 262 39.00 -16.55 -43.54
CA VAL A 262 37.56 -16.81 -43.28
C VAL A 262 36.68 -16.14 -44.32
N SER A 263 35.94 -16.92 -45.11
CA SER A 263 34.86 -16.42 -45.97
C SER A 263 33.69 -15.92 -45.12
N LEU A 264 33.36 -14.64 -45.25
CA LEU A 264 32.21 -14.03 -44.59
C LEU A 264 30.91 -14.34 -45.36
N SER A 265 29.78 -14.43 -44.65
CA SER A 265 28.46 -14.49 -45.27
C SER A 265 28.18 -13.22 -46.08
N ALA A 266 27.27 -13.32 -47.06
CA ALA A 266 27.23 -12.53 -48.30
C ALA A 266 26.98 -11.01 -48.21
N ASN A 267 27.09 -10.39 -47.04
CA ASN A 267 26.86 -8.95 -46.80
C ASN A 267 28.13 -8.13 -46.57
N ALA A 268 29.34 -8.66 -46.77
CA ALA A 268 30.55 -7.84 -46.75
C ALA A 268 30.66 -6.99 -48.02
N GLY A 269 30.23 -5.72 -47.97
CA GLY A 269 30.44 -4.75 -49.04
C GLY A 269 31.93 -4.64 -49.38
N ALA A 270 32.26 -4.54 -50.68
CA ALA A 270 33.63 -4.60 -51.16
C ALA A 270 34.52 -3.53 -50.49
N GLY A 271 35.53 -3.97 -49.72
CA GLY A 271 36.54 -3.11 -49.10
C GLY A 271 36.47 -2.93 -47.57
N GLN A 272 35.64 -3.68 -46.83
CA GLN A 272 35.46 -3.47 -45.38
C GLN A 272 36.41 -4.31 -44.48
N PRO A 273 37.20 -3.69 -43.57
CA PRO A 273 38.14 -4.39 -42.69
C PRO A 273 37.59 -4.76 -41.30
N TYR A 274 36.28 -4.65 -41.06
CA TYR A 274 35.63 -4.95 -39.78
C TYR A 274 34.29 -5.70 -39.98
N ILE A 275 33.92 -6.50 -38.98
CA ILE A 275 32.66 -7.25 -38.91
C ILE A 275 31.96 -7.03 -37.58
N PHE A 276 30.63 -6.99 -37.63
CA PHE A 276 29.74 -6.62 -36.52
C PHE A 276 28.73 -7.76 -36.28
N PHE A 277 28.62 -8.21 -35.04
CA PHE A 277 27.88 -9.41 -34.68
C PHE A 277 27.52 -9.39 -33.19
N GLN A 278 26.57 -10.20 -32.77
CA GLN A 278 26.31 -10.44 -31.35
C GLN A 278 27.15 -11.63 -30.84
N ASP A 279 27.76 -11.49 -29.67
CA ASP A 279 28.56 -12.56 -29.05
C ASP A 279 28.31 -12.60 -27.54
N LYS A 280 28.65 -13.71 -26.88
CA LYS A 280 28.59 -13.79 -25.42
C LYS A 280 29.54 -12.75 -24.79
N ARG A 281 29.21 -12.29 -23.59
CA ARG A 281 30.05 -11.35 -22.84
C ARG A 281 31.45 -11.92 -22.64
N TYR A 282 32.46 -11.21 -23.12
CA TYR A 282 33.84 -11.58 -22.84
C TYR A 282 34.16 -11.30 -21.36
N ARG A 283 34.68 -12.31 -20.67
CA ARG A 283 35.09 -12.18 -19.26
C ARG A 283 36.41 -11.41 -19.18
N ALA A 284 36.44 -10.33 -18.38
CA ALA A 284 37.70 -9.80 -17.90
C ALA A 284 38.31 -10.77 -16.87
N PRO A 285 39.62 -11.08 -16.92
CA PRO A 285 40.30 -11.68 -15.79
C PRO A 285 40.26 -10.71 -14.60
N ARG A 286 40.32 -11.24 -13.36
CA ARG A 286 40.41 -10.39 -12.16
C ARG A 286 41.67 -9.53 -12.23
N PRO A 287 41.64 -8.25 -11.81
CA PRO A 287 42.84 -7.42 -11.76
C PRO A 287 43.88 -8.04 -10.84
N ILE A 288 45.08 -8.25 -11.38
CA ILE A 288 46.30 -8.39 -10.59
C ILE A 288 46.93 -6.99 -10.61
N ASP A 289 47.21 -6.45 -9.44
CA ASP A 289 47.96 -5.21 -9.22
C ASP A 289 47.41 -3.92 -9.87
N GLY A 290 46.15 -3.59 -9.53
CA GLY A 290 45.68 -2.19 -9.42
C GLY A 290 45.64 -1.35 -10.70
N THR A 291 45.92 -1.92 -11.87
CA THR A 291 46.02 -1.20 -13.15
C THR A 291 44.92 -1.62 -14.12
N THR A 292 44.28 -0.64 -14.76
CA THR A 292 43.00 -0.79 -15.48
C THR A 292 43.16 -1.29 -16.92
N ALA A 293 43.68 -2.51 -17.06
CA ALA A 293 43.85 -3.17 -18.35
C ALA A 293 42.58 -3.96 -18.78
N ILE A 294 41.60 -3.28 -19.37
CA ILE A 294 40.51 -3.96 -20.10
C ILE A 294 41.14 -4.78 -21.23
N THR A 295 40.94 -6.11 -21.22
CA THR A 295 41.48 -7.03 -22.22
C THR A 295 40.97 -6.72 -23.63
N VAL A 296 41.80 -6.98 -24.64
CA VAL A 296 41.53 -6.65 -26.05
C VAL A 296 40.20 -7.25 -26.54
N SER A 297 39.81 -8.42 -26.04
CA SER A 297 38.51 -9.01 -26.32
C SER A 297 37.37 -8.14 -25.79
N LEU A 298 37.31 -7.83 -24.48
CA LEU A 298 36.24 -7.03 -23.90
C LEU A 298 36.17 -5.61 -24.50
N ARG A 299 37.30 -5.02 -24.91
CA ARG A 299 37.31 -3.74 -25.65
C ARG A 299 36.53 -3.75 -26.97
N ASN A 300 36.32 -4.92 -27.58
CA ASN A 300 35.51 -5.09 -28.80
C ASN A 300 33.99 -5.01 -28.54
N GLN A 301 33.56 -5.04 -27.28
CA GLN A 301 32.15 -5.01 -26.86
C GLN A 301 31.73 -3.71 -26.16
N VAL A 302 32.71 -2.91 -25.69
CA VAL A 302 32.44 -1.64 -25.01
C VAL A 302 32.44 -0.50 -26.02
N TRP A 303 31.35 0.26 -26.05
CA TRP A 303 31.12 1.40 -26.95
C TRP A 303 31.00 2.69 -26.14
N LYS A 304 31.81 3.68 -26.47
CA LYS A 304 31.64 5.05 -25.97
C LYS A 304 30.56 5.75 -26.78
N LEU A 305 29.73 6.49 -26.08
CA LEU A 305 28.83 7.48 -26.66
C LEU A 305 29.52 8.83 -26.58
N LEU A 306 30.05 9.32 -27.70
CA LEU A 306 30.68 10.64 -27.77
C LEU A 306 29.65 11.63 -28.32
N PRO A 307 29.33 12.75 -27.63
CA PRO A 307 28.42 13.76 -28.15
C PRO A 307 28.82 14.23 -29.55
N ALA A 308 27.84 14.38 -30.44
CA ALA A 308 28.07 14.82 -31.81
C ALA A 308 27.87 16.33 -32.06
N GLY A 309 27.57 17.10 -31.00
CA GLY A 309 27.39 18.56 -31.05
C GLY A 309 25.98 19.01 -31.46
N GLU A 310 25.04 18.06 -31.56
CA GLU A 310 23.61 18.31 -31.78
C GLU A 310 22.80 17.47 -30.78
N ASP A 311 21.61 17.95 -30.39
CA ASP A 311 20.80 17.33 -29.34
C ASP A 311 20.48 15.85 -29.60
N ALA A 312 20.64 15.03 -28.56
CA ALA A 312 20.44 13.58 -28.56
C ALA A 312 21.23 12.76 -29.63
N THR A 313 22.23 13.36 -30.28
CA THR A 313 23.07 12.67 -31.28
C THR A 313 24.46 12.29 -30.74
N TRP A 314 24.88 11.08 -31.09
CA TRP A 314 26.09 10.42 -30.57
C TRP A 314 26.90 9.77 -31.69
N PHE A 315 28.22 9.82 -31.56
CA PHE A 315 29.11 8.90 -32.26
C PHE A 315 29.34 7.67 -31.37
N LEU A 316 29.16 6.46 -31.93
CA LEU A 316 29.49 5.21 -31.26
C LEU A 316 30.95 4.83 -31.59
N GLU A 317 31.87 5.08 -30.66
CA GLU A 317 33.29 4.70 -30.75
C GLU A 317 33.53 3.40 -29.95
N PRO A 318 33.93 2.27 -30.56
CA PRO A 318 34.30 1.08 -29.82
C PRO A 318 35.66 1.29 -29.13
N VAL A 319 35.79 0.87 -27.87
CA VAL A 319 37.00 1.07 -27.05
C VAL A 319 38.24 0.36 -27.64
N ALA A 320 38.04 -0.66 -28.48
CA ALA A 320 39.12 -1.32 -29.23
C ALA A 320 39.71 -0.48 -30.38
N PHE A 321 38.94 0.47 -30.94
CA PHE A 321 39.34 1.25 -32.12
C PHE A 321 39.11 2.76 -31.90
N PRO A 322 39.85 3.40 -30.96
CA PRO A 322 39.70 4.83 -30.69
C PRO A 322 39.97 5.68 -31.93
N GLY A 323 39.20 6.76 -32.10
CA GLY A 323 39.21 7.60 -33.30
C GLY A 323 38.36 7.08 -34.47
N TRP A 324 37.80 5.87 -34.36
CA TRP A 324 36.92 5.27 -35.37
C TRP A 324 35.49 5.15 -34.82
N VAL A 325 34.49 5.42 -35.66
CA VAL A 325 33.08 5.49 -35.25
C VAL A 325 32.20 4.63 -36.15
N LEU A 326 31.14 4.07 -35.55
CA LEU A 326 30.13 3.30 -36.27
C LEU A 326 29.51 4.15 -37.37
N THR A 327 29.51 3.62 -38.59
CA THR A 327 29.12 4.37 -39.79
C THR A 327 28.14 3.53 -40.62
N SER A 328 26.99 4.14 -40.92
CA SER A 328 25.95 3.57 -41.77
C SER A 328 26.41 3.47 -43.24
N PRO A 329 26.00 2.43 -44.00
CA PRO A 329 26.21 2.35 -45.45
C PRO A 329 25.32 3.33 -46.26
N GLY A 330 24.57 4.23 -45.61
CA GLY A 330 23.71 5.21 -46.26
C GLY A 330 22.23 4.81 -46.22
N SER A 331 21.46 5.13 -47.25
CA SER A 331 20.00 4.99 -47.29
C SER A 331 19.47 3.55 -47.48
N THR A 332 20.34 2.53 -47.48
CA THR A 332 19.98 1.12 -47.73
C THR A 332 20.25 0.23 -46.53
N SER A 333 19.35 -0.72 -46.25
CA SER A 333 19.62 -1.77 -45.27
C SER A 333 20.87 -2.56 -45.67
N GLY A 334 21.77 -2.84 -44.73
CA GLY A 334 23.09 -3.34 -45.11
C GLY A 334 24.15 -3.29 -44.01
N PRO A 335 25.37 -3.77 -44.32
CA PRO A 335 26.46 -3.91 -43.38
C PRO A 335 26.89 -2.57 -42.78
N LEU A 336 27.15 -2.57 -41.48
CA LEU A 336 27.78 -1.46 -40.78
C LEU A 336 29.27 -1.38 -41.15
N THR A 337 29.87 -0.21 -40.94
CA THR A 337 31.29 0.05 -41.19
C THR A 337 31.90 0.83 -40.03
N LEU A 338 33.23 0.79 -39.87
CA LEU A 338 33.96 1.74 -39.02
C LEU A 338 34.72 2.69 -39.93
N THR A 339 34.57 3.99 -39.71
CA THR A 339 35.34 5.03 -40.41
C THR A 339 35.96 6.01 -39.40
N SER A 340 36.99 6.76 -39.80
CA SER A 340 37.59 7.80 -38.95
C SER A 340 36.54 8.87 -38.58
N LYS A 341 36.46 9.24 -37.31
CA LYS A 341 35.49 10.23 -36.80
C LYS A 341 35.58 11.54 -37.59
N GLY A 342 34.49 11.88 -38.27
CA GLY A 342 34.27 13.16 -38.94
C GLY A 342 33.02 13.84 -38.40
N ASN A 343 32.36 14.65 -39.22
CA ASN A 343 31.08 15.30 -38.90
C ASN A 343 30.01 15.00 -39.96
N LEU A 344 29.88 13.73 -40.35
CA LEU A 344 28.90 13.27 -41.33
C LEU A 344 27.70 12.62 -40.64
N ASP A 345 26.48 12.87 -41.13
CA ASP A 345 25.27 12.34 -40.51
C ASP A 345 25.18 10.80 -40.59
N VAL A 346 25.86 10.16 -41.54
CA VAL A 346 26.03 8.68 -41.58
C VAL A 346 26.84 8.12 -40.40
N GLN A 347 27.59 8.96 -39.68
CA GLN A 347 28.34 8.60 -38.47
C GLN A 347 27.60 8.95 -37.17
N LYS A 348 26.49 9.70 -37.26
CA LYS A 348 25.70 10.14 -36.11
C LYS A 348 24.54 9.18 -35.85
N TRP A 349 24.39 8.79 -34.60
CA TRP A 349 23.38 7.87 -34.13
C TRP A 349 22.57 8.47 -33.00
N VAL A 350 21.31 8.08 -32.92
CA VAL A 350 20.33 8.59 -31.99
C VAL A 350 19.79 7.42 -31.20
N ILE A 351 19.94 7.47 -29.88
CA ILE A 351 19.61 6.38 -28.97
C ILE A 351 18.31 6.76 -28.27
N ARG A 352 17.22 6.07 -28.63
CA ARG A 352 15.85 6.39 -28.17
C ARG A 352 15.15 5.13 -27.70
N ARG A 353 14.20 5.26 -26.77
CA ARG A 353 13.24 4.17 -26.54
C ARG A 353 12.21 4.17 -27.68
N PRO A 354 11.85 3.02 -28.27
CA PRO A 354 10.85 2.97 -29.33
C PRO A 354 9.49 3.46 -28.80
N LYS A 355 8.86 4.36 -29.56
CA LYS A 355 7.45 4.73 -29.37
C LYS A 355 6.59 3.50 -29.71
N ILE A 356 5.65 3.13 -28.83
CA ILE A 356 4.58 2.19 -29.20
C ILE A 356 3.72 2.89 -30.27
N SER A 357 3.65 2.33 -31.46
CA SER A 357 3.00 2.98 -32.61
C SER A 357 1.49 3.00 -32.44
N SER A 358 0.90 4.18 -32.61
CA SER A 358 -0.53 4.49 -32.48
C SER A 358 -1.39 3.96 -33.65
N GLU A 359 -1.04 2.82 -34.25
CA GLU A 359 -1.83 2.20 -35.33
C GLU A 359 -2.99 1.34 -34.79
N GLU A 360 -3.00 1.01 -33.49
CA GLU A 360 -4.14 0.36 -32.82
C GLU A 360 -5.12 1.36 -32.16
N ALA A 361 -4.74 2.63 -32.01
CA ALA A 361 -5.53 3.68 -31.36
C ALA A 361 -5.69 4.89 -32.28
N GLY A 362 -6.66 4.82 -33.19
CA GLY A 362 -6.85 5.78 -34.27
C GLY A 362 -7.41 7.15 -33.86
N TYR A 363 -6.60 8.00 -33.21
CA TYR A 363 -6.82 9.44 -33.15
C TYR A 363 -5.51 10.21 -33.34
N GLY A 364 -5.46 11.10 -34.33
CA GLY A 364 -4.26 11.84 -34.69
C GLY A 364 -4.09 13.14 -33.90
N LEU A 365 -3.13 13.17 -32.99
CA LEU A 365 -2.51 14.38 -32.45
C LEU A 365 -0.98 14.22 -32.41
N ALA A 366 -0.25 15.33 -32.57
CA ALA A 366 1.20 15.33 -32.79
C ALA A 366 1.98 14.92 -31.52
N PRO A 367 3.06 14.11 -31.63
CA PRO A 367 3.70 13.52 -30.46
C PRO A 367 4.78 14.41 -29.85
N LEU A 368 4.92 14.25 -28.54
CA LEU A 368 5.88 14.94 -27.70
C LEU A 368 6.85 13.93 -27.05
N TRP A 369 8.10 14.34 -26.86
CA TRP A 369 9.27 13.44 -26.85
C TRP A 369 9.88 13.27 -25.46
N ILE A 370 10.45 12.08 -25.19
CA ILE A 370 11.24 11.78 -23.98
C ILE A 370 12.55 11.11 -24.42
N ASP A 371 13.66 11.80 -24.20
CA ASP A 371 15.01 11.37 -24.63
C ASP A 371 15.77 10.55 -23.56
N ALA A 372 16.88 9.95 -23.97
CA ALA A 372 17.69 9.01 -23.20
C ALA A 372 18.54 9.67 -22.08
N PRO A 373 18.98 8.90 -21.06
CA PRO A 373 19.63 9.47 -19.87
C PRO A 373 20.97 10.12 -20.22
N GLY A 374 21.10 11.41 -19.88
CA GLY A 374 22.28 12.23 -20.17
C GLY A 374 21.95 13.66 -20.62
N VAL A 375 20.73 13.89 -21.11
CA VAL A 375 20.16 15.25 -21.21
C VAL A 375 19.51 15.64 -19.88
N SER A 376 19.68 16.91 -19.51
CA SER A 376 18.97 17.54 -18.40
C SER A 376 17.49 17.66 -18.74
N SER A 377 16.70 16.65 -18.37
CA SER A 377 15.34 16.93 -17.94
C SER A 377 15.45 17.88 -16.76
N SER A 378 14.89 19.09 -16.89
CA SER A 378 14.75 20.06 -15.81
C SER A 378 13.73 19.53 -14.80
N PHE A 379 14.15 18.52 -14.07
CA PHE A 379 13.38 17.84 -13.04
C PHE A 379 13.50 18.67 -11.78
N ALA A 380 12.38 19.08 -11.20
CA ALA A 380 12.37 19.52 -9.82
C ALA A 380 12.76 18.31 -8.97
N VAL A 381 14.02 18.26 -8.54
CA VAL A 381 14.43 17.36 -7.48
C VAL A 381 13.78 17.91 -6.23
N PHE A 382 12.66 17.30 -5.80
CA PHE A 382 12.02 17.67 -4.55
C PHE A 382 12.99 17.47 -3.38
N LEU A 383 13.01 18.45 -2.48
CA LEU A 383 14.18 18.80 -1.69
C LEU A 383 14.13 18.32 -0.24
N ALA A 384 13.76 17.06 -0.03
CA ALA A 384 13.85 16.37 1.27
C ALA A 384 15.31 16.12 1.74
N GLY A 385 16.22 17.06 1.49
CA GLY A 385 17.68 16.86 1.53
C GLY A 385 18.53 18.14 1.62
N LYS A 386 18.26 19.02 2.59
CA LYS A 386 19.18 20.05 3.13
C LYS A 386 20.08 20.77 2.10
N LEU A 387 19.54 21.76 1.38
CA LEU A 387 20.38 22.75 0.69
C LEU A 387 20.92 23.83 1.65
N LYS A 388 22.03 23.50 2.33
CA LYS A 388 22.88 24.55 2.93
C LYS A 388 23.64 25.29 1.83
N GLY A 389 23.07 26.39 1.30
CA GLY A 389 23.87 27.34 0.50
C GLY A 389 23.17 28.13 -0.61
N GLY A 390 22.09 28.86 -0.31
CA GLY A 390 21.96 30.28 -0.69
C GLY A 390 22.02 30.74 -2.16
N ASP A 391 22.08 29.88 -3.18
CA ASP A 391 21.95 30.30 -4.58
C ASP A 391 21.08 29.32 -5.38
N ILE A 392 19.89 29.82 -5.74
CA ILE A 392 18.81 29.13 -6.45
C ILE A 392 18.41 29.90 -7.72
N SER A 393 19.29 30.76 -8.22
CA SER A 393 19.09 31.59 -9.43
C SER A 393 19.13 30.79 -10.74
N GLY A 394 18.41 29.65 -10.81
CA GLY A 394 18.52 28.70 -11.92
C GLY A 394 17.34 27.74 -12.16
N ALA A 395 16.30 27.70 -11.31
CA ALA A 395 15.14 26.86 -11.57
C ALA A 395 14.42 27.31 -12.85
N ARG A 396 14.41 26.45 -13.89
CA ARG A 396 13.73 26.72 -15.17
C ARG A 396 12.89 25.53 -15.60
N VAL A 397 11.57 25.69 -15.60
CA VAL A 397 10.65 24.74 -16.24
C VAL A 397 10.77 24.91 -17.76
N SER A 398 11.50 24.00 -18.41
CA SER A 398 11.80 24.08 -19.84
C SER A 398 11.26 22.87 -20.61
N GLY A 399 10.34 23.14 -21.55
CA GLY A 399 9.71 22.15 -22.43
C GLY A 399 8.20 22.35 -22.49
N ASP A 400 7.60 22.22 -23.67
CA ASP A 400 6.16 22.42 -23.90
C ASP A 400 5.32 21.19 -23.46
N ASN A 401 5.84 20.40 -22.52
CA ASN A 401 5.54 18.97 -22.40
C ASN A 401 5.55 18.48 -20.94
N LEU A 402 4.98 19.26 -20.04
CA LEU A 402 4.95 18.94 -18.62
C LEU A 402 3.76 18.01 -18.33
N ASP A 403 4.05 16.79 -17.88
CA ASP A 403 3.04 15.85 -17.39
C ASP A 403 2.80 16.08 -15.89
N VAL A 404 1.59 16.49 -15.49
CA VAL A 404 1.25 16.67 -14.06
C VAL A 404 1.53 15.39 -13.28
N ASN A 405 1.31 14.23 -13.89
CA ASN A 405 1.44 12.91 -13.28
C ASN A 405 2.89 12.50 -12.98
N ILE A 406 3.86 13.41 -13.16
CA ILE A 406 5.25 13.31 -12.73
C ILE A 406 5.51 14.21 -11.51
N LEU A 407 4.69 15.25 -11.30
CA LEU A 407 4.80 16.24 -10.23
C LEU A 407 3.85 15.93 -9.06
N ALA A 408 2.64 15.46 -9.37
CA ALA A 408 1.67 14.89 -8.44
C ALA A 408 1.37 13.44 -8.88
N PRO A 409 2.24 12.46 -8.56
CA PRO A 409 2.00 11.05 -8.85
C PRO A 409 1.03 10.37 -7.87
N ALA A 410 0.67 11.05 -6.78
CA ALA A 410 -0.02 10.57 -5.58
C ALA A 410 -1.48 10.12 -5.74
N HIS A 411 -1.97 9.90 -6.97
CA HIS A 411 -3.30 9.33 -7.21
C HIS A 411 -3.31 8.26 -8.32
N ARG A 412 -2.14 7.69 -8.66
CA ARG A 412 -2.05 6.55 -9.59
C ARG A 412 -2.33 5.23 -8.89
N SER A 413 -3.33 4.52 -9.39
CA SER A 413 -3.69 3.19 -8.90
C SER A 413 -2.61 2.15 -9.19
N VAL A 414 -2.45 1.16 -8.32
CA VAL A 414 -1.38 0.16 -8.48
C VAL A 414 -1.56 -0.61 -9.80
N GLY A 415 -0.50 -0.64 -10.61
CA GLY A 415 -0.51 -1.23 -11.96
C GLY A 415 -0.59 -0.20 -13.10
N GLU A 416 -0.82 1.08 -12.83
CA GLU A 416 -0.95 2.12 -13.85
C GLU A 416 0.40 2.58 -14.44
N MET A 417 0.79 1.93 -15.54
CA MET A 417 2.02 2.25 -16.29
C MET A 417 1.89 3.48 -17.21
N ILE A 418 0.67 3.94 -17.49
CA ILE A 418 0.33 5.09 -18.32
C ILE A 418 -0.70 5.90 -17.53
N ALA A 419 -0.60 7.23 -17.53
CA ALA A 419 -1.66 8.06 -16.95
C ALA A 419 -2.87 8.10 -17.92
N TYR A 420 -4.04 7.73 -17.40
CA TYR A 420 -5.30 7.73 -18.15
C TYR A 420 -6.03 9.06 -17.99
N ASP A 421 -7.06 9.30 -18.83
CA ASP A 421 -7.98 10.43 -18.63
C ASP A 421 -8.80 10.29 -17.32
N LYS A 422 -8.86 9.07 -16.76
CA LYS A 422 -9.35 8.73 -15.41
C LYS A 422 -8.62 7.48 -14.89
N PRO A 423 -8.06 7.49 -13.67
CA PRO A 423 -7.43 6.31 -13.08
C PRO A 423 -8.42 5.14 -12.85
N ILE A 424 -7.90 3.92 -12.99
CA ILE A 424 -8.57 2.64 -12.77
C ILE A 424 -8.78 2.46 -11.27
N ARG A 425 -10.03 2.31 -10.81
CA ARG A 425 -10.35 2.16 -9.39
C ARG A 425 -9.77 0.87 -8.79
N SER A 426 -8.71 0.99 -8.00
CA SER A 426 -8.05 -0.07 -7.24
C SER A 426 -8.54 -0.13 -5.78
N TYR A 427 -9.84 -0.36 -5.57
CA TYR A 427 -10.37 -0.42 -4.21
C TYR A 427 -9.92 -1.69 -3.48
N GLU A 428 -9.08 -1.54 -2.46
CA GLU A 428 -8.57 -2.65 -1.65
C GLU A 428 -9.03 -2.54 -0.19
N ILE A 429 -9.13 -3.70 0.46
CA ILE A 429 -9.47 -3.82 1.88
C ILE A 429 -8.17 -3.99 2.67
N LEU A 430 -8.01 -3.20 3.72
CA LEU A 430 -6.90 -3.29 4.66
C LEU A 430 -7.44 -3.46 6.08
N GLU A 431 -7.01 -4.51 6.77
CA GLU A 431 -7.11 -4.54 8.23
C GLU A 431 -5.73 -4.59 8.87
N GLY A 432 -5.60 -3.96 10.03
CA GLY A 432 -4.35 -3.96 10.78
C GLY A 432 -4.45 -3.22 12.11
N ILE A 433 -3.29 -2.79 12.59
CA ILE A 433 -3.12 -1.98 13.81
C ILE A 433 -2.45 -0.65 13.43
N VAL A 434 -2.97 0.46 13.96
CA VAL A 434 -2.39 1.81 13.78
C VAL A 434 -1.09 1.93 14.56
N GLY A 435 -0.03 2.40 13.90
CA GLY A 435 1.27 2.66 14.49
C GLY A 435 1.31 3.89 15.41
N GLU A 436 2.35 3.99 16.24
CA GLU A 436 2.64 5.19 17.03
C GLU A 436 3.34 6.30 16.23
N ASP A 437 4.02 5.89 15.15
CA ASP A 437 4.70 6.76 14.21
C ASP A 437 3.69 7.30 13.18
N GLU A 438 3.76 8.60 12.91
CA GLU A 438 3.04 9.27 11.80
C GLU A 438 1.50 9.15 11.83
N CYS A 439 0.89 8.91 13.00
CA CYS A 439 -0.56 9.11 13.20
C CYS A 439 -0.82 10.57 13.63
N GLN A 440 -1.13 11.45 12.69
CA GLN A 440 -1.11 12.92 12.84
C GLN A 440 -1.85 13.62 11.68
N VAL A 441 -2.06 14.93 11.78
CA VAL A 441 -2.34 15.75 10.59
C VAL A 441 -0.99 16.05 9.93
N ALA A 442 -0.94 15.90 8.61
CA ALA A 442 0.20 16.30 7.80
C ALA A 442 0.42 17.82 7.89
N VAL A 443 1.67 18.22 7.67
CA VAL A 443 2.10 19.63 7.67
C VAL A 443 2.73 20.02 6.33
N VAL A 444 2.85 19.05 5.42
CA VAL A 444 3.40 19.21 4.09
C VAL A 444 2.57 18.33 3.15
N ASP A 445 1.62 18.96 2.47
CA ASP A 445 0.78 18.35 1.43
C ASP A 445 0.89 19.19 0.15
N PHE A 446 0.95 18.56 -1.03
CA PHE A 446 1.13 19.32 -2.27
C PHE A 446 -0.14 20.12 -2.60
N PRO A 447 -0.15 21.47 -2.52
CA PRO A 447 -1.37 22.24 -2.27
C PRO A 447 -2.40 22.22 -3.41
N THR A 448 -2.00 21.76 -4.60
CA THR A 448 -2.89 21.67 -5.77
C THR A 448 -3.69 20.38 -5.86
N CYS A 449 -3.45 19.42 -4.99
CA CYS A 449 -4.29 18.23 -4.84
C CYS A 449 -5.17 18.26 -3.59
N HIS A 450 -5.13 19.32 -2.76
CA HIS A 450 -5.81 19.40 -1.45
C HIS A 450 -6.63 20.70 -1.26
N TYR A 451 -7.75 20.61 -0.54
CA TYR A 451 -8.49 21.75 0.02
C TYR A 451 -8.03 22.09 1.45
N THR A 452 -7.57 21.11 2.19
CA THR A 452 -7.10 21.18 3.58
C THR A 452 -5.94 20.18 3.77
N HIS A 453 -5.12 20.35 4.81
CA HIS A 453 -4.11 19.33 5.16
C HIS A 453 -4.77 17.97 5.45
N ASP A 454 -4.05 16.88 5.24
CA ASP A 454 -4.54 15.51 5.39
C ASP A 454 -4.35 14.95 6.81
N MET A 455 -5.28 14.11 7.27
CA MET A 455 -5.06 13.26 8.45
C MET A 455 -4.43 11.95 7.98
N THR A 456 -3.16 11.76 8.32
CA THR A 456 -2.38 10.58 7.97
C THR A 456 -2.23 9.61 9.15
N PHE A 457 -2.25 8.31 8.87
CA PHE A 457 -1.80 7.30 9.82
C PHE A 457 -1.29 6.03 9.14
N ARG A 458 -0.27 5.42 9.76
CA ARG A 458 0.34 4.19 9.26
C ARG A 458 -0.28 2.94 9.89
N VAL A 459 -0.75 2.03 9.06
CA VAL A 459 -1.31 0.73 9.46
C VAL A 459 -0.28 -0.37 9.26
N LYS A 460 0.05 -1.09 10.32
CA LYS A 460 0.69 -2.39 10.20
C LYS A 460 -0.36 -3.42 9.77
N PRO A 461 -0.31 -3.96 8.54
CA PRO A 461 -1.34 -4.89 8.06
C PRO A 461 -1.35 -6.19 8.89
N ASN A 462 -2.54 -6.76 9.07
CA ASN A 462 -2.67 -8.16 9.46
C ASN A 462 -2.07 -9.04 8.34
N LYS A 463 -1.51 -10.21 8.70
CA LYS A 463 -0.75 -11.07 7.78
C LYS A 463 -1.40 -11.35 6.41
N ARG A 464 -2.74 -11.43 6.36
CA ARG A 464 -3.50 -11.65 5.11
C ARG A 464 -3.55 -10.44 4.15
N TYR A 465 -3.13 -9.27 4.60
CA TYR A 465 -3.07 -8.01 3.85
C TYR A 465 -1.62 -7.52 3.61
N GLU A 466 -0.60 -8.29 4.03
CA GLU A 466 0.82 -7.96 3.77
C GLU A 466 1.12 -7.93 2.25
N SER A 467 0.29 -8.53 1.40
CA SER A 467 0.37 -8.44 -0.07
C SER A 467 0.12 -7.05 -0.64
N LEU A 468 -0.49 -6.14 0.14
CA LEU A 468 -0.72 -4.75 -0.24
C LEU A 468 0.51 -3.86 -0.03
N LEU A 469 1.59 -4.35 0.60
CA LEU A 469 2.82 -3.59 0.83
C LEU A 469 3.66 -3.48 -0.44
N ALA A 470 4.26 -2.32 -0.68
CA ALA A 470 5.29 -2.15 -1.70
C ALA A 470 6.49 -3.08 -1.44
N THR A 471 6.84 -3.88 -2.45
CA THR A 471 8.05 -4.70 -2.46
C THR A 471 9.00 -4.23 -3.55
N SER A 472 10.31 -4.36 -3.32
CA SER A 472 11.31 -4.12 -4.36
C SER A 472 12.30 -5.28 -4.44
N ALA A 473 12.81 -5.56 -5.64
CA ALA A 473 13.81 -6.62 -5.83
C ALA A 473 15.15 -6.35 -5.09
N ALA A 474 15.41 -5.09 -4.70
CA ALA A 474 16.61 -4.69 -3.96
C ALA A 474 16.40 -4.68 -2.43
N LYS A 475 15.17 -4.42 -1.98
CA LYS A 475 14.71 -4.44 -0.59
C LYS A 475 13.34 -5.15 -0.55
N PRO A 476 13.26 -6.46 -0.25
CA PRO A 476 11.97 -7.16 -0.15
C PRO A 476 11.11 -6.59 0.98
N ASP A 477 11.72 -6.31 2.14
CA ASP A 477 11.08 -5.70 3.32
C ASP A 477 11.07 -4.16 3.23
N HIS A 478 10.83 -3.60 2.04
CA HIS A 478 10.94 -2.15 1.79
C HIS A 478 9.92 -1.36 2.62
N GLN A 479 8.66 -1.73 2.50
CA GLN A 479 7.55 -1.15 3.25
C GLN A 479 7.07 -2.14 4.32
N LYS A 480 6.71 -1.61 5.50
CA LYS A 480 6.28 -2.41 6.67
C LYS A 480 4.86 -2.09 7.14
N ASN A 481 4.41 -0.87 6.87
CA ASN A 481 3.10 -0.33 7.20
C ASN A 481 2.56 0.37 5.95
N ILE A 482 1.25 0.41 5.78
CA ILE A 482 0.56 1.12 4.69
C ILE A 482 0.10 2.47 5.24
N GLU A 483 0.44 3.54 4.54
CA GLU A 483 -0.02 4.90 4.78
C GLU A 483 -1.52 4.99 4.46
N VAL A 484 -2.28 5.77 5.23
CA VAL A 484 -3.72 5.98 5.01
C VAL A 484 -4.03 7.45 5.27
N GLU A 485 -4.48 8.14 4.23
CA GLU A 485 -4.55 9.61 4.19
C GLU A 485 -5.88 10.10 3.63
N TRP A 486 -6.38 11.22 4.15
CA TRP A 486 -7.56 11.92 3.65
C TRP A 486 -7.60 13.36 4.15
N GLU A 487 -8.29 14.20 3.39
CA GLU A 487 -8.60 15.60 3.71
C GLU A 487 -9.21 15.77 5.11
N THR A 488 -8.53 16.50 6.01
CA THR A 488 -9.10 16.80 7.34
C THR A 488 -10.44 17.53 7.25
N GLY A 489 -10.64 18.35 6.21
CA GLY A 489 -11.80 19.22 6.06
C GLY A 489 -11.85 20.37 7.08
N LEU A 490 -10.74 20.63 7.78
CA LEU A 490 -10.58 21.58 8.87
C LEU A 490 -9.24 22.33 8.75
N GLY A 491 -9.09 23.44 9.48
CA GLY A 491 -7.78 24.10 9.62
C GLY A 491 -7.27 24.93 8.45
N GLN A 492 -8.07 25.18 7.39
CA GLN A 492 -7.65 26.03 6.28
C GLN A 492 -8.32 27.40 6.31
N GLU A 493 -7.53 28.48 6.23
CA GLU A 493 -8.10 29.80 5.96
C GLU A 493 -7.46 30.67 4.87
N GLU A 494 -6.23 30.47 4.41
CA GLU A 494 -5.59 31.55 3.64
C GLU A 494 -6.22 31.89 2.28
N TYR A 495 -6.20 30.95 1.34
CA TYR A 495 -6.65 31.24 -0.03
C TYR A 495 -8.14 31.66 -0.08
N GLU A 496 -8.42 32.92 -0.46
CA GLU A 496 -9.77 33.51 -0.43
C GLU A 496 -10.82 32.72 -1.22
N TYR A 497 -10.40 32.06 -2.30
CA TYR A 497 -11.28 31.24 -3.16
C TYR A 497 -11.30 29.75 -2.80
N ASN A 498 -10.63 29.33 -1.71
CA ASN A 498 -10.76 27.97 -1.21
C ASN A 498 -12.17 27.75 -0.63
N PRO A 499 -12.94 26.77 -1.11
CA PRO A 499 -14.32 26.56 -0.65
C PRO A 499 -14.43 26.09 0.82
N ALA A 500 -13.34 25.61 1.44
CA ALA A 500 -13.29 25.22 2.86
C ALA A 500 -13.22 26.43 3.82
N LYS A 501 -12.50 27.51 3.43
CA LYS A 501 -12.31 28.75 4.23
C LYS A 501 -13.58 29.23 4.97
N PRO A 502 -14.75 29.44 4.33
CA PRO A 502 -15.95 29.95 5.02
C PRO A 502 -16.59 29.00 6.04
N PHE A 503 -16.17 27.73 6.10
CA PHE A 503 -16.56 26.75 7.11
C PHE A 503 -15.51 26.69 8.21
N ASN A 504 -14.24 26.50 7.83
CA ASN A 504 -13.12 26.30 8.74
C ASN A 504 -12.84 27.52 9.63
N THR A 505 -12.95 28.74 9.08
CA THR A 505 -12.93 29.98 9.88
C THR A 505 -13.94 29.98 11.03
N LYS A 506 -15.08 29.28 10.90
CA LYS A 506 -16.09 29.19 11.98
C LYS A 506 -15.86 28.01 12.94
N GLY A 507 -14.82 27.20 12.73
CA GLY A 507 -14.61 25.91 13.38
C GLY A 507 -15.59 24.83 12.88
N ASN A 508 -16.12 24.96 11.66
CA ASN A 508 -16.98 23.93 11.07
C ASN A 508 -16.21 23.16 10.01
N SER A 509 -16.49 21.85 9.92
CA SER A 509 -15.96 21.02 8.85
C SER A 509 -16.53 21.40 7.49
N PHE A 510 -15.68 21.37 6.47
CA PHE A 510 -16.06 21.44 5.05
C PHE A 510 -16.56 20.08 4.51
N GLY A 511 -16.33 19.01 5.26
CA GLY A 511 -16.82 17.66 5.01
C GLY A 511 -15.74 16.60 5.21
N PHE A 512 -15.62 15.69 4.24
CA PHE A 512 -14.66 14.58 4.30
C PHE A 512 -14.86 13.75 5.58
N PHE A 513 -13.78 13.25 6.19
CA PHE A 513 -13.85 12.45 7.41
C PHE A 513 -13.97 13.27 8.70
N SER A 514 -14.18 14.58 8.62
CA SER A 514 -14.67 15.40 9.74
C SER A 514 -16.13 15.85 9.55
N GLU A 515 -16.85 15.34 8.52
CA GLU A 515 -18.20 15.77 8.19
C GLU A 515 -19.12 15.78 9.44
N GLY A 516 -19.74 16.94 9.68
CA GLY A 516 -20.63 17.16 10.82
C GLY A 516 -19.93 17.72 12.07
N HIS A 517 -18.60 17.79 12.11
CA HIS A 517 -17.86 18.50 13.15
C HIS A 517 -18.22 19.99 13.16
N THR A 518 -18.50 20.48 14.36
CA THR A 518 -18.71 21.90 14.66
C THR A 518 -17.76 22.35 15.76
N ARG A 519 -17.59 23.67 15.89
CA ARG A 519 -16.56 24.24 16.76
C ARG A 519 -16.68 23.76 18.20
N LYS A 520 -15.54 23.33 18.76
CA LYS A 520 -15.36 22.72 20.09
C LYS A 520 -15.89 21.29 20.23
N ASP A 521 -16.20 20.62 19.12
CA ASP A 521 -16.44 19.17 19.12
C ASP A 521 -15.13 18.38 19.26
N ILE A 522 -15.28 17.10 19.60
CA ILE A 522 -14.20 16.11 19.56
C ILE A 522 -14.33 15.35 18.23
N ILE A 523 -13.24 15.28 17.48
CA ILE A 523 -13.17 14.48 16.26
C ILE A 523 -13.10 13.01 16.69
N TRP A 524 -14.26 12.34 16.61
CA TRP A 524 -14.55 11.10 17.32
C TRP A 524 -14.15 9.83 16.55
N ASN A 525 -13.97 9.93 15.24
CA ASN A 525 -13.75 8.82 14.31
C ASN A 525 -12.29 8.62 13.87
N TRP A 526 -11.47 9.69 13.87
CA TRP A 526 -10.07 9.61 13.48
C TRP A 526 -9.31 8.59 14.34
N PRO A 527 -8.60 7.61 13.74
CA PRO A 527 -7.88 6.58 14.48
C PRO A 527 -6.77 7.14 15.38
N SER A 528 -6.36 6.35 16.36
CA SER A 528 -5.24 6.66 17.25
C SER A 528 -4.28 5.46 17.31
N PRO A 529 -3.00 5.66 17.67
CA PRO A 529 -2.05 4.56 17.81
C PRO A 529 -2.59 3.41 18.65
N GLY A 530 -2.33 2.17 18.23
CA GLY A 530 -2.84 0.96 18.88
C GLY A 530 -4.24 0.53 18.43
N ASP A 531 -5.06 1.42 17.86
CA ASP A 531 -6.38 1.05 17.35
C ASP A 531 -6.29 -0.02 16.27
N SER A 532 -7.28 -0.92 16.23
CA SER A 532 -7.43 -1.87 15.13
C SER A 532 -8.44 -1.33 14.13
N VAL A 533 -8.06 -1.36 12.85
CA VAL A 533 -8.83 -0.74 11.77
C VAL A 533 -9.24 -1.79 10.74
N PHE A 534 -10.45 -1.63 10.19
CA PHE A 534 -10.86 -2.15 8.90
C PHE A 534 -11.07 -0.94 7.99
N ILE A 535 -10.40 -0.94 6.84
CA ILE A 535 -10.35 0.18 5.91
C ILE A 535 -10.67 -0.35 4.52
N GLU A 536 -11.38 0.44 3.74
CA GLU A 536 -11.45 0.27 2.30
C GLU A 536 -11.35 1.62 1.61
N GLY A 537 -10.52 1.68 0.58
CA GLY A 537 -10.17 2.90 -0.12
C GLY A 537 -9.40 2.62 -1.40
N MET A 538 -8.98 3.68 -2.09
CA MET A 538 -8.18 3.56 -3.31
C MET A 538 -6.73 3.21 -2.95
N TRP A 539 -6.27 2.03 -3.37
CA TRP A 539 -4.89 1.57 -3.13
C TRP A 539 -3.98 1.99 -4.28
N ILE A 540 -3.05 2.88 -3.98
CA ILE A 540 -2.25 3.56 -4.99
C ILE A 540 -0.75 3.31 -4.79
N TRP A 541 0.00 3.55 -5.86
CA TRP A 541 1.46 3.48 -5.83
C TRP A 541 2.02 4.90 -5.78
N GLU A 542 2.48 5.32 -4.59
CA GLU A 542 3.02 6.65 -4.37
C GLU A 542 4.50 6.76 -4.78
N ARG A 543 4.88 7.93 -5.33
CA ARG A 543 6.20 8.28 -5.87
C ARG A 543 6.64 9.74 -5.65
N GLY A 544 5.80 10.61 -5.08
CA GLY A 544 6.13 11.99 -4.76
C GLY A 544 6.92 12.08 -3.45
N HIS A 545 6.42 11.42 -2.41
CA HIS A 545 6.96 11.45 -1.05
C HIS A 545 8.09 10.42 -0.84
N GLY A 546 9.23 10.65 -1.51
CA GLY A 546 10.50 9.99 -1.20
C GLY A 546 10.70 8.58 -1.76
N ASP A 547 10.88 7.59 -0.88
CA ASP A 547 11.13 6.18 -1.25
C ASP A 547 9.78 5.56 -1.69
N PRO A 548 9.61 5.08 -2.95
CA PRO A 548 8.30 4.71 -3.49
C PRO A 548 7.59 3.57 -2.74
N HIS A 549 6.35 3.80 -2.33
CA HIS A 549 5.58 2.91 -1.48
C HIS A 549 4.11 2.84 -1.93
N THR A 550 3.26 2.12 -1.17
CA THR A 550 1.81 2.06 -1.42
C THR A 550 1.02 2.63 -0.26
N GLU A 551 -0.07 3.32 -0.55
CA GLU A 551 -0.96 3.92 0.43
C GLU A 551 -2.43 3.64 0.09
N ILE A 552 -3.32 3.95 1.04
CA ILE A 552 -4.76 4.05 0.79
C ILE A 552 -5.18 5.51 0.92
N HIS A 553 -5.36 6.17 -0.23
CA HIS A 553 -5.69 7.58 -0.30
C HIS A 553 -6.66 7.86 -1.47
N PRO A 554 -7.91 8.29 -1.21
CA PRO A 554 -8.55 8.31 0.10
C PRO A 554 -9.15 6.96 0.48
N PRO A 555 -9.28 6.65 1.79
CA PRO A 555 -10.30 5.73 2.28
C PRO A 555 -11.70 6.29 1.99
N HIS A 556 -12.67 5.40 1.82
CA HIS A 556 -14.10 5.75 1.74
C HIS A 556 -14.95 5.00 2.77
N PHE A 557 -14.39 3.97 3.41
CA PHE A 557 -14.98 3.26 4.54
C PHE A 557 -13.89 2.96 5.58
N VAL A 558 -14.07 3.41 6.82
CA VAL A 558 -13.16 3.14 7.95
C VAL A 558 -13.99 2.72 9.16
N ALA A 559 -13.68 1.55 9.70
CA ALA A 559 -14.20 1.06 10.97
C ALA A 559 -13.04 0.87 11.97
N THR A 560 -12.99 1.76 12.95
CA THR A 560 -11.92 1.88 13.96
C THR A 560 -12.35 1.22 15.27
N LYS A 561 -11.91 -0.01 15.52
CA LYS A 561 -12.03 -0.67 16.81
C LYS A 561 -10.97 -0.08 17.76
N ARG A 562 -11.43 0.74 18.70
CA ARG A 562 -10.57 1.45 19.65
C ARG A 562 -9.78 0.52 20.58
N HIS A 563 -8.50 0.76 20.78
CA HIS A 563 -7.70 -0.03 21.73
C HIS A 563 -8.01 0.33 23.19
N LEU A 564 -8.31 1.60 23.49
CA LEU A 564 -8.76 2.01 24.81
C LEU A 564 -10.26 1.76 25.01
N PRO A 565 -10.69 1.17 26.13
CA PRO A 565 -12.10 1.05 26.48
C PRO A 565 -12.76 2.40 26.75
N VAL A 566 -14.09 2.39 26.72
CA VAL A 566 -14.93 3.51 27.19
C VAL A 566 -15.78 3.10 28.38
N SER A 567 -16.23 4.07 29.17
CA SER A 567 -17.33 3.87 30.13
C SER A 567 -18.55 4.71 29.78
N PHE A 568 -19.73 4.17 30.05
CA PHE A 568 -20.99 4.76 29.66
C PHE A 568 -22.13 4.43 30.63
N SER A 569 -23.20 5.22 30.54
CA SER A 569 -24.43 5.04 31.30
C SER A 569 -25.66 5.10 30.39
N PHE A 570 -26.72 4.39 30.78
CA PHE A 570 -28.02 4.44 30.11
C PHE A 570 -28.86 5.64 30.56
N TYR A 571 -29.49 6.29 29.60
CA TYR A 571 -30.46 7.38 29.79
C TYR A 571 -31.73 7.01 29.02
N GLY A 572 -32.58 6.18 29.66
CA GLY A 572 -33.67 5.51 28.97
C GLY A 572 -33.14 4.46 27.99
N ASN A 573 -33.49 4.57 26.71
CA ASN A 573 -33.01 3.67 25.66
C ASN A 573 -31.64 4.08 25.07
N GLU A 574 -31.24 5.34 25.27
CA GLU A 574 -29.98 5.90 24.79
C GLU A 574 -28.82 5.56 25.73
N ILE A 575 -27.60 5.60 25.20
CA ILE A 575 -26.38 5.58 25.99
C ILE A 575 -25.62 6.88 25.83
N LYS A 576 -24.93 7.28 26.90
CA LYS A 576 -23.93 8.34 26.84
C LYS A 576 -22.60 7.82 27.33
N VAL A 577 -21.60 7.86 26.44
CA VAL A 577 -20.20 7.66 26.80
C VAL A 577 -19.75 8.91 27.56
N ASN A 578 -19.57 8.79 28.88
CA ASN A 578 -19.10 9.90 29.70
C ASN A 578 -17.60 9.76 30.03
N ASN A 579 -17.06 8.54 29.94
CA ASN A 579 -15.75 8.17 30.48
C ASN A 579 -15.54 8.62 31.93
N LYS A 580 -16.49 8.33 32.83
CA LYS A 580 -16.42 8.70 34.26
C LYS A 580 -16.44 7.47 35.18
N PRO A 581 -15.67 7.45 36.30
CA PRO A 581 -15.63 6.31 37.23
C PRO A 581 -16.98 5.84 37.80
N LEU A 582 -17.99 6.72 37.80
CA LEU A 582 -19.35 6.43 38.26
C LEU A 582 -20.25 5.80 37.19
N ASP A 583 -19.80 5.68 35.94
CA ASP A 583 -20.58 5.08 34.85
C ASP A 583 -21.02 3.64 35.14
N GLN A 584 -22.13 3.23 34.53
CA GLN A 584 -22.76 1.94 34.78
C GLN A 584 -22.00 0.76 34.17
N PHE A 585 -21.43 0.93 32.99
CA PHE A 585 -20.78 -0.14 32.21
C PHE A 585 -19.47 0.33 31.56
N TYR A 586 -18.60 -0.64 31.29
CA TYR A 586 -17.48 -0.49 30.36
C TYR A 586 -17.81 -1.16 29.02
N GLY A 587 -17.21 -0.68 27.93
CA GLY A 587 -17.41 -1.25 26.60
C GLY A 587 -16.27 -1.00 25.63
N GLN A 588 -16.29 -1.76 24.54
CA GLN A 588 -15.48 -1.57 23.35
C GLN A 588 -16.19 -0.57 22.43
N ARG A 589 -15.58 0.58 22.14
CA ARG A 589 -16.05 1.50 21.09
C ARG A 589 -15.51 1.06 19.74
N VAL A 590 -16.37 1.05 18.72
CA VAL A 590 -16.00 0.94 17.32
C VAL A 590 -16.58 2.14 16.58
N ASP A 591 -15.74 2.99 16.03
CA ASP A 591 -16.17 4.17 15.28
C ASP A 591 -16.18 3.83 13.80
N VAL A 592 -17.34 3.97 13.14
CA VAL A 592 -17.53 3.68 11.72
C VAL A 592 -17.85 4.98 11.00
N PHE A 593 -16.97 5.36 10.08
CA PHE A 593 -17.19 6.46 9.16
C PHE A 593 -17.09 5.96 7.72
N ALA A 594 -18.04 6.36 6.87
CA ALA A 594 -17.99 6.07 5.45
C ALA A 594 -18.62 7.20 4.65
N SER A 595 -17.94 7.62 3.59
CA SER A 595 -18.32 8.74 2.74
C SER A 595 -17.68 8.59 1.37
N ALA A 596 -18.39 9.00 0.33
CA ALA A 596 -17.82 9.16 -1.01
C ALA A 596 -17.03 10.48 -1.19
N ASP A 597 -17.03 11.36 -0.18
CA ASP A 597 -16.14 12.53 -0.08
C ASP A 597 -14.86 12.11 0.66
N GLY A 598 -13.75 11.90 -0.06
CA GLY A 598 -12.45 11.50 0.51
C GLY A 598 -11.27 12.42 0.16
N SER A 599 -11.19 12.94 -1.08
CA SER A 599 -10.16 13.88 -1.54
C SER A 599 -10.69 14.86 -2.61
N THR A 600 -9.88 15.79 -3.10
CA THR A 600 -10.30 16.74 -4.15
C THR A 600 -10.61 16.09 -5.51
N GLN A 601 -9.95 14.97 -5.80
CA GLN A 601 -10.13 14.13 -6.98
C GLN A 601 -11.24 13.10 -6.78
N TRP A 602 -11.55 12.73 -5.54
CA TRP A 602 -12.52 11.70 -5.18
C TRP A 602 -13.57 12.23 -4.18
N ASN A 603 -14.61 12.87 -4.71
CA ASN A 603 -15.72 13.43 -3.93
C ASN A 603 -17.04 13.50 -4.71
N THR A 604 -18.13 13.72 -3.96
CA THR A 604 -19.49 13.99 -4.46
C THR A 604 -19.84 15.47 -4.49
N LYS A 605 -18.97 16.35 -3.96
CA LYS A 605 -19.21 17.80 -3.86
C LYS A 605 -19.28 18.49 -5.21
N GLY A 606 -18.68 17.92 -6.26
CA GLY A 606 -18.78 18.42 -7.65
C GLY A 606 -18.09 19.77 -7.87
N LEU A 607 -17.14 20.13 -7.01
CA LEU A 607 -16.43 21.41 -7.00
C LEU A 607 -15.53 21.57 -8.23
N MET A 608 -15.01 20.46 -8.75
CA MET A 608 -14.14 20.39 -9.93
C MET A 608 -14.74 19.44 -10.97
N PRO A 609 -14.72 19.78 -12.27
CA PRO A 609 -15.37 18.97 -13.33
C PRO A 609 -14.66 17.64 -13.62
N PHE A 610 -13.44 17.47 -13.11
CA PHE A 610 -12.65 16.25 -13.19
C PHE A 610 -12.76 15.35 -11.95
N ALA A 611 -13.37 15.84 -10.87
CA ALA A 611 -13.57 15.03 -9.66
C ALA A 611 -14.45 13.81 -9.94
N GLN A 612 -14.11 12.69 -9.32
CA GLN A 612 -14.76 11.40 -9.49
C GLN A 612 -15.59 11.05 -8.26
N VAL A 613 -16.80 10.55 -8.48
CA VAL A 613 -17.62 9.97 -7.40
C VAL A 613 -17.10 8.58 -7.05
N VAL A 614 -16.86 8.33 -5.77
CA VAL A 614 -16.57 6.99 -5.23
C VAL A 614 -17.82 6.10 -5.30
N GLU A 615 -17.65 4.87 -5.78
CA GLU A 615 -18.73 3.86 -5.81
C GLU A 615 -18.88 3.20 -4.44
N MET A 616 -19.76 3.76 -3.61
CA MET A 616 -20.19 3.15 -2.35
C MET A 616 -21.19 1.99 -2.59
N ASP A 617 -22.01 2.11 -3.62
CA ASP A 617 -23.09 1.18 -4.01
C ASP A 617 -22.61 -0.12 -4.67
N ARG A 618 -21.30 -0.32 -4.84
CA ARG A 618 -20.73 -1.52 -5.45
C ARG A 618 -20.87 -2.79 -4.61
N LYS A 619 -21.06 -2.70 -3.29
CA LYS A 619 -21.27 -3.84 -2.36
C LYS A 619 -21.90 -3.41 -1.03
N ASP A 620 -22.15 -4.37 -0.14
CA ASP A 620 -22.38 -4.11 1.28
C ASP A 620 -21.06 -4.20 2.05
N TYR A 621 -20.90 -3.43 3.12
CA TYR A 621 -19.67 -3.36 3.89
C TYR A 621 -19.75 -4.27 5.12
N VAL A 622 -18.78 -5.17 5.28
CA VAL A 622 -18.77 -6.21 6.31
C VAL A 622 -17.42 -6.25 7.01
N PHE A 623 -17.43 -6.18 8.34
CA PHE A 623 -16.25 -6.36 9.18
C PHE A 623 -16.59 -7.13 10.46
N HIS A 624 -15.58 -7.55 11.22
CA HIS A 624 -15.75 -8.35 12.44
C HIS A 624 -15.19 -7.64 13.67
N VAL A 625 -15.89 -7.78 14.81
CA VAL A 625 -15.51 -7.17 16.09
C VAL A 625 -15.54 -8.22 17.19
N SER A 626 -14.38 -8.69 17.63
CA SER A 626 -14.26 -9.46 18.87
C SER A 626 -14.27 -8.53 20.09
N ALA A 627 -15.03 -8.88 21.11
CA ALA A 627 -15.15 -8.15 22.37
C ALA A 627 -13.78 -7.97 23.07
N MET A 628 -13.54 -6.76 23.57
CA MET A 628 -12.33 -6.43 24.34
C MET A 628 -12.25 -7.20 25.67
N PHE A 629 -13.37 -7.30 26.36
CA PHE A 629 -13.46 -7.89 27.69
C PHE A 629 -13.89 -9.35 27.62
N ALA A 630 -13.33 -10.17 28.51
CA ALA A 630 -13.81 -11.52 28.75
C ALA A 630 -15.22 -11.49 29.35
N LYS A 631 -16.05 -12.48 29.00
CA LYS A 631 -17.41 -12.64 29.51
C LYS A 631 -17.40 -12.67 31.05
N PRO A 632 -18.04 -11.71 31.74
CA PRO A 632 -17.83 -11.49 33.17
C PRO A 632 -18.61 -12.44 34.08
N HIS A 633 -19.70 -13.02 33.56
CA HIS A 633 -20.60 -13.90 34.29
C HIS A 633 -21.31 -14.83 33.31
N ALA A 634 -21.76 -16.02 33.75
CA ALA A 634 -22.41 -17.01 32.89
C ALA A 634 -23.65 -16.43 32.18
N ASN A 635 -24.45 -15.64 32.90
CA ASN A 635 -25.68 -15.02 32.41
C ASN A 635 -25.45 -13.74 31.59
N ALA A 636 -24.21 -13.28 31.42
CA ALA A 636 -23.92 -12.10 30.62
C ALA A 636 -24.01 -12.41 29.12
N ALA A 637 -24.73 -11.58 28.38
CA ALA A 637 -24.77 -11.58 26.92
C ALA A 637 -23.95 -10.40 26.37
N LEU A 638 -23.29 -10.60 25.23
CA LEU A 638 -22.68 -9.50 24.50
C LEU A 638 -23.80 -8.71 23.83
N LYS A 639 -23.92 -7.43 24.17
CA LYS A 639 -24.89 -6.51 23.59
C LYS A 639 -24.18 -5.31 22.99
N TRP A 640 -24.90 -4.58 22.14
CA TRP A 640 -24.41 -3.36 21.52
C TRP A 640 -25.41 -2.23 21.64
N ARG A 641 -24.91 -1.02 21.43
CA ARG A 641 -25.70 0.19 21.16
C ARG A 641 -25.02 0.99 20.07
N ILE A 642 -25.83 1.62 19.23
CA ILE A 642 -25.38 2.49 18.15
C ILE A 642 -25.63 3.93 18.59
N ILE A 643 -24.62 4.77 18.46
CA ILE A 643 -24.68 6.22 18.63
C ILE A 643 -24.56 6.79 17.22
N ARG A 644 -25.60 7.48 16.73
CA ARG A 644 -25.52 8.25 15.49
C ARG A 644 -24.80 9.55 15.80
N GLN A 645 -23.71 9.80 15.11
CA GLN A 645 -22.85 10.97 15.30
C GLN A 645 -23.28 12.10 14.35
N PRO A 646 -22.81 13.34 14.58
CA PRO A 646 -22.93 14.41 13.59
C PRO A 646 -22.44 13.96 12.20
N GLY A 647 -23.06 14.45 11.14
CA GLY A 647 -22.75 14.07 9.75
C GLY A 647 -23.45 12.79 9.23
N ASN A 648 -24.09 11.99 10.10
CA ASN A 648 -24.74 10.75 9.65
C ASN A 648 -26.04 11.02 8.86
N SER A 649 -26.00 10.86 7.53
CA SER A 649 -27.22 10.73 6.71
C SER A 649 -27.74 9.29 6.65
N TYR A 650 -26.87 8.28 6.80
CA TYR A 650 -27.20 6.87 6.65
C TYR A 650 -28.45 6.48 7.46
N SER A 651 -29.51 6.13 6.74
CA SER A 651 -30.86 6.03 7.31
C SER A 651 -31.08 4.81 8.22
N ARG A 652 -30.32 3.73 8.03
CA ARG A 652 -30.49 2.45 8.74
C ARG A 652 -29.54 2.30 9.93
N ASP A 653 -29.80 1.27 10.71
CA ASP A 653 -28.85 0.74 11.69
C ASP A 653 -28.10 -0.45 11.04
N PRO A 654 -26.83 -0.72 11.39
CA PRO A 654 -26.12 -1.90 10.91
C PRO A 654 -26.78 -3.20 11.37
N GLN A 655 -26.71 -4.21 10.51
CA GLN A 655 -27.03 -5.58 10.86
C GLN A 655 -25.86 -6.16 11.67
N ILE A 656 -26.12 -6.53 12.93
CA ILE A 656 -25.10 -7.04 13.85
C ILE A 656 -25.50 -8.45 14.27
N GLU A 657 -24.68 -9.42 13.88
CA GLU A 657 -24.86 -10.85 14.09
C GLU A 657 -23.78 -11.34 15.05
N LEU A 658 -24.14 -12.03 16.13
CA LEU A 658 -23.16 -12.68 17.01
C LEU A 658 -22.75 -14.02 16.39
N LEU A 659 -21.44 -14.24 16.27
CA LEU A 659 -20.90 -15.52 15.82
C LEU A 659 -21.04 -16.58 16.93
N PRO A 660 -20.97 -17.89 16.59
CA PRO A 660 -21.11 -18.99 17.56
C PRO A 660 -20.12 -18.96 18.73
N ASP A 661 -18.99 -18.23 18.61
CA ASP A 661 -18.05 -18.05 19.72
C ASP A 661 -18.60 -17.18 20.88
N GLY A 662 -19.76 -16.54 20.69
CA GLY A 662 -20.49 -15.73 21.65
C GLY A 662 -19.79 -14.42 22.06
N LYS A 663 -18.65 -14.08 21.43
CA LYS A 663 -17.78 -12.95 21.79
C LYS A 663 -17.34 -12.12 20.58
N THR A 664 -17.58 -12.59 19.36
CA THR A 664 -17.29 -11.90 18.11
C THR A 664 -18.60 -11.57 17.40
N ALA A 665 -18.73 -10.34 16.94
CA ALA A 665 -19.85 -9.89 16.14
C ALA A 665 -19.43 -9.64 14.69
N ARG A 666 -20.22 -10.11 13.74
CA ARG A 666 -20.17 -9.68 12.34
C ARG A 666 -21.05 -8.45 12.19
N VAL A 667 -20.46 -7.36 11.73
CA VAL A 667 -21.14 -6.08 11.50
C VAL A 667 -21.26 -5.87 10.01
N THR A 668 -22.49 -5.75 9.52
CA THR A 668 -22.82 -5.49 8.12
C THR A 668 -23.55 -4.15 8.01
N TYR A 669 -23.09 -3.30 7.10
CA TYR A 669 -23.79 -2.11 6.63
C TYR A 669 -24.33 -2.38 5.22
N PRO A 670 -25.63 -2.71 5.09
CA PRO A 670 -26.31 -2.84 3.80
C PRO A 670 -26.22 -1.53 3.01
N TRP A 671 -25.76 -1.60 1.76
CA TRP A 671 -25.68 -0.43 0.88
C TRP A 671 -26.19 -0.80 -0.51
N LYS A 672 -25.54 -1.75 -1.17
CA LYS A 672 -25.96 -2.30 -2.46
C LYS A 672 -27.26 -3.09 -2.34
N SER A 673 -27.38 -3.95 -1.34
CA SER A 673 -28.57 -4.80 -1.18
C SER A 673 -29.86 -4.04 -0.94
N ILE A 674 -29.76 -2.77 -0.50
CA ILE A 674 -30.88 -1.86 -0.27
C ILE A 674 -30.88 -0.63 -1.21
N GLY A 675 -29.96 -0.56 -2.18
CA GLY A 675 -29.92 0.47 -3.22
C GLY A 675 -29.69 1.91 -2.71
N LEU A 676 -28.84 2.10 -1.70
CA LEU A 676 -28.51 3.44 -1.20
C LEU A 676 -27.61 4.21 -2.18
N PRO A 677 -27.82 5.54 -2.37
CA PRO A 677 -26.99 6.35 -3.25
C PRO A 677 -25.61 6.63 -2.66
N ASN A 678 -24.63 6.91 -3.52
CA ASN A 678 -23.24 7.20 -3.12
C ASN A 678 -23.07 8.48 -2.27
N THR A 679 -24.11 9.30 -2.13
CA THR A 679 -24.13 10.50 -1.28
C THR A 679 -24.54 10.25 0.17
N GLU A 680 -24.95 9.02 0.53
CA GLU A 680 -25.17 8.66 1.94
C GLU A 680 -23.83 8.65 2.71
N LYS A 681 -23.89 8.90 4.01
CA LYS A 681 -22.74 9.00 4.90
C LYS A 681 -23.00 8.24 6.19
N ILE A 682 -22.17 7.24 6.48
CA ILE A 682 -22.19 6.56 7.78
C ILE A 682 -21.32 7.38 8.73
N ALA A 683 -21.88 7.78 9.87
CA ALA A 683 -21.13 8.38 10.97
C ALA A 683 -21.71 7.84 12.28
N GLN A 684 -21.20 6.69 12.74
CA GLN A 684 -21.78 5.95 13.87
C GLN A 684 -20.70 5.38 14.78
N SER A 685 -20.91 5.44 16.10
CA SER A 685 -20.14 4.66 17.06
C SER A 685 -20.96 3.48 17.57
N ILE A 686 -20.42 2.27 17.50
CA ILE A 686 -21.00 1.06 18.06
C ILE A 686 -20.28 0.74 19.38
N ILE A 687 -21.03 0.68 20.49
CA ILE A 687 -20.49 0.30 21.81
C ILE A 687 -20.88 -1.15 22.11
N PHE A 688 -19.91 -2.07 22.08
CA PHE A 688 -20.08 -3.47 22.48
C PHE A 688 -19.76 -3.64 23.97
N TYR A 689 -20.64 -4.31 24.72
CA TYR A 689 -20.51 -4.47 26.17
C TYR A 689 -21.20 -5.76 26.65
N TRP A 690 -20.74 -6.31 27.78
CA TRP A 690 -21.44 -7.41 28.45
C TRP A 690 -22.51 -6.84 29.39
N ASP A 691 -23.75 -7.31 29.27
CA ASP A 691 -24.93 -6.70 29.91
C ASP A 691 -25.14 -7.06 31.39
N HIS A 692 -24.05 -7.28 32.13
CA HIS A 692 -24.07 -7.70 33.53
C HIS A 692 -23.76 -6.55 34.49
N ALA A 693 -24.79 -6.01 35.15
CA ALA A 693 -24.72 -4.78 35.93
C ALA A 693 -23.80 -4.87 37.16
N GLU A 694 -23.84 -5.96 37.92
CA GLU A 694 -23.03 -6.14 39.14
C GLU A 694 -21.52 -6.06 38.86
N THR A 695 -21.10 -6.55 37.69
CA THR A 695 -19.72 -6.57 37.24
C THR A 695 -19.39 -5.42 36.29
N LYS A 696 -20.32 -4.49 36.05
CA LYS A 696 -20.23 -3.41 35.05
C LYS A 696 -19.78 -3.87 33.65
N GLY A 697 -20.12 -5.11 33.29
CA GLY A 697 -19.72 -5.73 32.02
C GLY A 697 -18.27 -6.25 31.92
N ILE A 698 -17.50 -6.33 33.02
CA ILE A 698 -16.08 -6.74 32.99
C ILE A 698 -15.70 -7.74 34.09
N VAL A 699 -14.70 -8.59 33.85
CA VAL A 699 -14.07 -9.37 34.94
C VAL A 699 -13.20 -8.45 35.80
N ALA A 700 -13.15 -8.69 37.11
CA ALA A 700 -12.40 -7.83 38.04
C ALA A 700 -10.91 -7.66 37.70
N ALA A 701 -10.28 -8.70 37.11
CA ALA A 701 -8.89 -8.66 36.67
C ALA A 701 -8.64 -7.76 35.44
N GLN A 702 -9.69 -7.39 34.70
CA GLN A 702 -9.65 -6.52 33.52
C GLN A 702 -10.16 -5.10 33.80
N LYS A 703 -10.32 -4.69 35.07
CA LYS A 703 -10.71 -3.31 35.40
C LYS A 703 -9.65 -2.32 34.86
N PRO A 704 -10.01 -1.41 33.94
CA PRO A 704 -9.07 -0.42 33.42
C PRO A 704 -8.77 0.65 34.47
N LEU A 705 -7.61 1.28 34.34
CA LEU A 705 -7.21 2.47 35.10
C LEU A 705 -7.86 3.70 34.49
N HIS A 706 -8.37 4.63 35.31
CA HIS A 706 -8.93 5.89 34.84
C HIS A 706 -7.91 7.01 34.97
N PHE A 707 -7.71 7.74 33.87
CA PHE A 707 -6.94 8.96 33.82
C PHE A 707 -7.83 10.12 33.39
N GLU A 708 -7.85 11.21 34.16
CA GLU A 708 -8.43 12.47 33.72
C GLU A 708 -7.29 13.38 33.25
N VAL A 709 -7.31 13.74 31.97
CA VAL A 709 -6.30 14.54 31.28
C VAL A 709 -6.86 15.91 30.97
N ARG A 710 -6.11 16.98 31.22
CA ARG A 710 -6.46 18.35 30.81
C ARG A 710 -5.26 18.99 30.13
N LEU A 711 -5.44 19.49 28.91
CA LEU A 711 -4.52 20.46 28.33
C LEU A 711 -4.83 21.81 28.99
N ASN A 712 -3.84 22.39 29.67
CA ASN A 712 -4.02 23.62 30.44
C ASN A 712 -3.74 24.84 29.55
N SER A 713 -2.61 24.80 28.84
CA SER A 713 -2.16 25.87 27.94
C SER A 713 -1.10 25.38 26.96
N ILE A 714 -0.83 26.18 25.95
CA ILE A 714 0.27 26.02 25.00
C ILE A 714 1.06 27.32 24.96
N GLU A 715 2.37 27.24 25.11
CA GLU A 715 3.29 28.39 25.04
C GLU A 715 4.09 28.26 23.75
N ILE A 716 3.79 29.13 22.77
CA ILE A 716 4.62 29.31 21.58
C ILE A 716 5.90 30.01 22.03
N ILE A 717 7.05 29.52 21.60
CA ILE A 717 8.40 30.01 21.98
C ILE A 717 9.00 30.78 20.83
N ASP A 718 8.91 30.17 19.65
CA ASP A 718 9.30 30.67 18.35
C ASP A 718 8.07 30.40 17.47
N ASN A 719 7.56 31.42 16.77
CA ASN A 719 6.50 31.26 15.78
C ASN A 719 7.06 31.11 14.35
N GLU A 720 8.41 30.99 14.21
CA GLU A 720 9.19 30.98 12.96
C GLU A 720 9.09 32.29 12.12
N ASP A 721 8.29 33.25 12.56
CA ASP A 721 7.87 34.42 11.78
C ASP A 721 8.58 35.72 12.19
N VAL A 722 9.28 36.36 11.26
CA VAL A 722 10.25 37.43 11.57
C VAL A 722 9.56 38.81 11.69
N GLY A 723 8.87 38.99 12.81
CA GLY A 723 8.32 40.28 13.24
C GLY A 723 6.81 40.46 13.04
N SER A 724 6.09 39.37 12.82
CA SER A 724 4.62 39.29 12.84
C SER A 724 4.14 38.27 13.89
N SER A 725 2.82 38.19 14.05
CA SER A 725 2.15 37.13 14.79
C SER A 725 1.91 35.96 13.83
N GLY A 726 2.25 34.74 14.25
CA GLY A 726 2.12 33.57 13.40
C GLY A 726 0.70 32.99 13.43
N ASP A 727 0.23 32.55 12.27
CA ASP A 727 -1.12 32.04 12.00
C ASP A 727 -1.27 30.54 12.38
N CYS A 728 -0.58 30.11 13.45
CA CYS A 728 -0.40 28.70 13.79
C CYS A 728 -1.71 27.87 13.92
N VAL A 729 -1.77 26.74 13.22
CA VAL A 729 -2.87 25.74 13.33
C VAL A 729 -2.37 24.49 14.04
N PHE A 730 -3.10 24.04 15.06
CA PHE A 730 -2.69 22.90 15.89
C PHE A 730 -3.77 21.84 16.05
N TYR A 731 -3.34 20.58 15.99
CA TYR A 731 -4.14 19.42 16.36
C TYR A 731 -3.55 18.70 17.58
N ALA A 732 -4.41 18.20 18.46
CA ALA A 732 -4.01 17.38 19.60
C ALA A 732 -4.79 16.07 19.68
N ASN A 733 -4.09 15.05 20.19
CA ASN A 733 -4.59 13.70 20.40
C ASN A 733 -4.40 13.32 21.87
N ILE A 734 -5.48 12.91 22.53
CA ILE A 734 -5.52 12.51 23.94
C ILE A 734 -6.20 11.14 24.03
N GLY A 735 -5.42 10.07 23.93
CA GLY A 735 -5.94 8.71 23.77
C GLY A 735 -6.74 8.60 22.46
N ASN A 736 -8.03 8.29 22.55
CA ASN A 736 -8.94 8.13 21.40
C ASN A 736 -9.66 9.42 20.97
N ASN A 737 -9.20 10.59 21.42
CA ASN A 737 -9.88 11.87 21.21
C ASN A 737 -8.96 12.81 20.43
N TRP A 738 -9.41 13.26 19.27
CA TRP A 738 -8.74 14.27 18.46
C TRP A 738 -9.46 15.62 18.59
N VAL A 739 -8.70 16.71 18.61
CA VAL A 739 -9.22 18.09 18.65
C VAL A 739 -8.34 19.02 17.82
N MET A 740 -8.97 20.01 17.19
CA MET A 740 -8.31 21.19 16.65
C MET A 740 -8.18 22.22 17.80
N LEU A 741 -6.96 22.50 18.27
CA LEU A 741 -6.74 23.27 19.49
C LEU A 741 -7.21 24.72 19.38
N ASN A 742 -7.10 25.33 18.20
CA ASN A 742 -7.52 26.70 17.90
C ASN A 742 -8.98 26.97 18.34
N GLU A 743 -9.87 25.99 18.17
CA GLU A 743 -11.29 26.11 18.56
C GLU A 743 -11.51 26.30 20.07
N PHE A 744 -10.54 25.89 20.88
CA PHE A 744 -10.57 25.93 22.34
C PHE A 744 -9.71 27.05 22.95
N THR A 745 -8.91 27.77 22.16
CA THR A 745 -8.06 28.87 22.65
C THR A 745 -8.70 30.25 22.50
N THR A 746 -9.72 30.38 21.65
CA THR A 746 -10.43 31.65 21.42
C THR A 746 -11.96 31.46 21.37
N ASP A 747 -12.71 32.52 21.69
CA ASP A 747 -14.16 32.63 21.46
C ASP A 747 -14.50 33.53 20.26
N ASN A 748 -13.49 34.04 19.52
CA ASN A 748 -13.69 34.92 18.36
C ASN A 748 -14.46 34.22 17.22
N ALA A 749 -15.12 35.02 16.37
CA ALA A 749 -15.98 34.50 15.31
C ALA A 749 -15.21 33.80 14.18
N ASN A 750 -13.98 34.27 13.90
CA ASN A 750 -12.97 33.43 13.29
C ASN A 750 -12.24 32.64 14.41
N VAL A 751 -12.00 31.36 14.20
CA VAL A 751 -11.26 30.47 15.11
C VAL A 751 -9.80 30.32 14.73
N LEU A 752 -9.46 30.66 13.49
CA LEU A 752 -8.13 30.55 12.95
C LEU A 752 -7.37 31.85 13.26
N ASN A 753 -7.81 33.01 12.75
CA ASN A 753 -7.44 34.28 13.40
C ASN A 753 -7.71 34.24 14.92
N TYR A 754 -6.75 34.78 15.68
CA TYR A 754 -6.68 34.97 17.12
C TYR A 754 -6.38 33.74 17.97
N GLY A 755 -5.56 33.97 19.00
CA GLY A 755 -5.22 32.95 19.99
C GLY A 755 -4.03 32.15 19.47
N LEU A 756 -4.30 31.02 18.81
CA LEU A 756 -3.24 30.22 18.20
C LEU A 756 -2.85 30.72 16.80
N GLY A 757 -3.81 31.13 15.95
CA GLY A 757 -3.53 31.77 14.67
C GLY A 757 -3.52 33.31 14.74
N ASP A 758 -2.82 33.83 15.74
CA ASP A 758 -2.22 35.18 15.79
C ASP A 758 -1.21 35.12 16.96
N ALA A 759 -0.41 34.05 17.05
CA ALA A 759 0.45 33.81 18.20
C ALA A 759 1.79 34.55 18.03
N GLU A 760 2.08 35.50 18.93
CA GLU A 760 3.41 36.10 19.05
C GLU A 760 4.37 35.14 19.80
N ASP A 761 5.67 35.24 19.51
CA ASP A 761 6.76 34.67 20.29
C ASP A 761 6.55 34.75 21.81
N ASN A 762 6.85 33.64 22.51
CA ASN A 762 6.75 33.51 23.97
C ASN A 762 5.33 33.73 24.55
N THR A 763 4.28 33.66 23.72
CA THR A 763 2.88 33.77 24.16
C THR A 763 2.35 32.45 24.72
N ASN A 764 1.83 32.49 25.96
CA ASN A 764 1.20 31.34 26.61
C ASN A 764 -0.33 31.44 26.57
N ILE A 765 -0.96 30.60 25.75
CA ILE A 765 -2.37 30.62 25.40
C ILE A 765 -3.10 29.55 26.21
N THR A 766 -4.06 29.96 27.04
CA THR A 766 -4.84 29.02 27.87
C THR A 766 -5.86 28.26 27.03
N SER A 767 -5.97 26.94 27.24
CA SER A 767 -7.00 26.14 26.59
C SER A 767 -8.27 26.07 27.43
N SER A 768 -9.43 26.28 26.80
CA SER A 768 -10.75 26.03 27.40
C SER A 768 -11.20 24.56 27.27
N LEU A 769 -10.36 23.69 26.69
CA LEU A 769 -10.65 22.27 26.47
C LEU A 769 -11.05 21.57 27.78
N PRO A 770 -12.23 20.93 27.83
CA PRO A 770 -12.65 20.17 29.00
C PRO A 770 -11.69 19.02 29.33
N ALA A 771 -11.60 18.66 30.60
CA ALA A 771 -10.81 17.51 31.00
C ALA A 771 -11.43 16.21 30.44
N MET A 772 -10.60 15.35 29.85
CA MET A 772 -11.00 14.12 29.18
C MET A 772 -10.73 12.90 30.07
N GLY A 773 -11.75 12.06 30.24
CA GLY A 773 -11.60 10.73 30.82
C GLY A 773 -11.03 9.75 29.80
N VAL A 774 -9.92 9.10 30.14
CA VAL A 774 -9.23 8.08 29.35
C VAL A 774 -9.10 6.83 30.21
N TYR A 775 -9.57 5.69 29.69
CA TYR A 775 -9.42 4.40 30.36
C TYR A 775 -8.34 3.57 29.69
N VAL A 776 -7.43 3.00 30.49
CA VAL A 776 -6.26 2.28 29.99
C VAL A 776 -6.25 0.88 30.59
N MET A 777 -6.05 -0.14 29.75
CA MET A 777 -5.96 -1.52 30.22
C MET A 777 -4.66 -1.74 31.01
N LYS A 778 -4.65 -2.73 31.90
CA LYS A 778 -3.48 -3.02 32.72
C LYS A 778 -2.33 -3.54 31.84
N GLY A 779 -1.22 -2.82 31.81
CA GLY A 779 -0.06 -3.12 30.94
C GLY A 779 -0.10 -2.42 29.58
N ASP A 780 -1.12 -1.61 29.34
CA ASP A 780 -1.33 -0.80 28.14
C ASP A 780 -0.96 0.67 28.39
N HIS A 781 -1.00 1.50 27.34
CA HIS A 781 -0.67 2.92 27.38
C HIS A 781 -1.57 3.76 26.47
N PHE A 782 -1.42 5.07 26.53
CA PHE A 782 -2.02 6.00 25.57
C PHE A 782 -1.10 7.16 25.27
N ARG A 783 -1.35 7.84 24.15
CA ARG A 783 -0.58 9.01 23.72
C ARG A 783 -1.27 10.31 24.15
N ILE A 784 -0.47 11.27 24.62
CA ILE A 784 -0.78 12.70 24.54
C ILE A 784 0.17 13.27 23.49
N HIS A 785 -0.38 13.86 22.44
CA HIS A 785 0.36 14.40 21.31
C HIS A 785 -0.27 15.74 20.90
N ALA A 786 0.56 16.70 20.52
CA ALA A 786 0.16 17.81 19.67
C ALA A 786 1.20 17.96 18.54
N ARG A 787 0.76 18.48 17.41
CA ARG A 787 1.59 19.00 16.30
C ARG A 787 0.79 20.09 15.59
N GLY A 788 1.48 21.01 14.95
CA GLY A 788 0.84 22.06 14.15
C GLY A 788 1.75 22.52 13.02
N TRP A 789 1.37 23.62 12.41
CA TRP A 789 2.16 24.34 11.41
C TRP A 789 1.83 25.84 11.50
N GLU A 790 2.75 26.68 11.02
CA GLU A 790 2.46 28.06 10.60
C GLU A 790 1.64 28.00 9.29
N ASN A 791 0.48 28.66 9.23
CA ASN A 791 -0.53 28.55 8.16
C ASN A 791 -0.35 29.61 7.04
N ASP A 792 0.86 29.97 6.67
CA ASP A 792 1.12 30.94 5.61
C ASP A 792 1.40 30.29 4.23
N HIS A 793 2.52 30.64 3.60
CA HIS A 793 3.19 29.94 2.50
C HIS A 793 2.36 29.02 1.60
N MET A 794 2.30 27.72 1.90
CA MET A 794 1.68 26.68 1.05
C MET A 794 0.18 26.55 1.32
N ASN A 795 -0.30 26.84 2.54
CA ASN A 795 -1.72 27.09 2.82
C ASN A 795 -2.33 28.20 1.96
N THR A 796 -1.56 29.23 1.54
CA THR A 796 -2.04 30.24 0.56
C THR A 796 -2.38 29.68 -0.84
N GLN A 797 -1.96 28.44 -1.13
CA GLN A 797 -2.15 27.78 -2.42
C GLN A 797 -3.21 26.67 -2.37
N MET A 798 -3.53 26.14 -1.18
CA MET A 798 -4.56 25.10 -1.02
C MET A 798 -5.91 25.52 -1.59
N GLY A 799 -6.58 24.61 -2.29
CA GLY A 799 -7.83 24.89 -3.01
C GLY A 799 -7.64 25.46 -4.42
N ARG A 800 -6.41 25.79 -4.86
CA ARG A 800 -6.07 26.04 -6.28
C ARG A 800 -5.91 24.71 -7.02
N ILE A 801 -6.96 23.88 -7.01
CA ILE A 801 -6.85 22.47 -7.44
C ILE A 801 -6.48 22.37 -8.92
N LEU A 802 -5.40 21.65 -9.22
CA LEU A 802 -5.00 21.34 -10.58
C LEU A 802 -5.69 20.05 -11.04
N ASN A 803 -6.08 20.01 -12.32
CA ASN A 803 -6.52 18.77 -12.94
C ASN A 803 -5.30 17.87 -13.23
N GLU A 804 -5.02 16.89 -12.38
CA GLU A 804 -3.92 15.93 -12.58
C GLU A 804 -4.01 15.11 -13.87
N TYR A 805 -5.22 14.89 -14.37
CA TYR A 805 -5.46 14.22 -15.65
C TYR A 805 -5.17 15.16 -16.85
N SER A 806 -4.96 16.46 -16.61
CA SER A 806 -4.63 17.44 -17.63
C SER A 806 -3.24 17.20 -18.20
N ARG A 807 -3.12 17.30 -19.53
CA ARG A 807 -1.82 17.36 -20.23
C ARG A 807 -1.46 18.80 -20.63
N SER A 808 -2.17 19.78 -20.08
CA SER A 808 -1.99 21.20 -20.39
C SER A 808 -0.75 21.75 -19.68
N ALA A 809 0.42 21.60 -20.32
CA ALA A 809 1.67 22.16 -19.82
C ALA A 809 1.57 23.64 -19.43
N ARG A 810 0.68 24.43 -20.05
CA ARG A 810 0.47 25.85 -19.78
C ARG A 810 -0.10 26.15 -18.39
N GLU A 811 -1.07 25.36 -17.93
CA GLU A 811 -1.76 25.57 -16.66
C GLU A 811 -0.80 25.32 -15.48
N ILE A 812 -0.09 24.20 -15.57
CA ILE A 812 0.94 23.75 -14.64
C ILE A 812 2.14 24.69 -14.65
N LYS A 813 2.60 25.09 -15.85
CA LYS A 813 3.76 25.97 -16.00
C LYS A 813 3.50 27.32 -15.34
N ASN A 814 2.32 27.92 -15.51
CA ASN A 814 1.97 29.16 -14.82
C ASN A 814 2.07 29.00 -13.29
N PHE A 815 1.53 27.91 -12.74
CA PHE A 815 1.58 27.62 -11.30
C PHE A 815 3.00 27.41 -10.78
N LEU A 816 3.81 26.60 -11.47
CA LEU A 816 5.20 26.35 -11.09
C LEU A 816 6.10 27.59 -11.29
N GLU A 817 5.85 28.39 -12.33
CA GLU A 817 6.54 29.68 -12.52
C GLU A 817 6.12 30.68 -11.44
N GLU A 818 4.92 30.59 -10.86
CA GLU A 818 4.50 31.41 -9.73
C GLU A 818 5.25 31.00 -8.44
N ILE A 819 5.14 29.72 -8.04
CA ILE A 819 5.71 29.19 -6.79
C ILE A 819 7.25 29.13 -6.81
N PHE A 820 7.85 28.58 -7.87
CA PHE A 820 9.31 28.47 -7.99
C PHE A 820 9.97 29.73 -8.59
N SER A 821 9.23 30.85 -8.75
CA SER A 821 9.88 32.13 -9.01
C SER A 821 10.73 32.56 -7.80
N THR A 822 11.73 33.41 -8.03
CA THR A 822 12.43 34.07 -6.93
C THR A 822 11.45 34.75 -5.96
N GLY A 823 10.37 35.36 -6.48
CA GLY A 823 9.34 36.00 -5.66
C GLY A 823 8.44 35.03 -4.90
N GLY A 824 8.23 33.80 -5.39
CA GLY A 824 7.52 32.75 -4.66
C GLY A 824 8.38 32.17 -3.55
N ILE A 825 9.65 31.87 -3.85
CA ILE A 825 10.59 31.33 -2.86
C ILE A 825 10.95 32.35 -1.76
N THR A 826 11.06 33.65 -2.07
CA THR A 826 11.25 34.70 -1.04
C THR A 826 9.99 35.06 -0.27
N ARG A 827 8.84 34.48 -0.63
CA ARG A 827 7.58 34.50 0.11
C ARG A 827 7.18 33.05 0.44
N GLY A 828 8.19 32.21 0.72
CA GLY A 828 8.15 30.79 1.12
C GLY A 828 7.11 29.84 0.52
N LEU A 829 6.46 30.12 -0.62
CA LEU A 829 5.27 29.41 -1.18
C LEU A 829 5.38 27.89 -1.48
N ILE A 830 6.33 27.16 -0.89
CA ILE A 830 6.71 25.78 -1.22
C ILE A 830 6.52 24.83 -0.02
N GLU A 831 6.73 25.28 1.21
CA GLU A 831 6.63 24.48 2.44
C GLU A 831 6.01 25.38 3.53
N ASP A 832 5.07 24.86 4.31
CA ASP A 832 4.58 25.48 5.54
C ASP A 832 5.57 25.16 6.68
N GLU A 833 5.69 26.03 7.68
CA GLU A 833 6.64 25.83 8.78
C GLU A 833 6.10 24.81 9.81
N ASP A 834 6.68 23.61 9.82
CA ASP A 834 6.34 22.48 10.70
C ASP A 834 6.61 22.80 12.18
N MET A 835 5.55 23.03 12.96
CA MET A 835 5.64 23.14 14.42
C MET A 835 5.74 21.73 15.01
N SER A 836 6.99 21.27 15.19
CA SER A 836 7.37 19.87 15.36
C SER A 836 6.70 19.13 16.54
N GLU A 837 6.47 17.81 16.38
CA GLU A 837 5.64 17.07 17.33
C GLU A 837 6.08 17.17 18.80
N ALA A 838 5.09 17.37 19.68
CA ALA A 838 5.22 17.32 21.13
C ALA A 838 4.46 16.09 21.64
N LYS A 839 5.17 14.98 21.91
CA LYS A 839 4.57 13.66 22.22
C LYS A 839 5.05 13.06 23.55
N VAL A 840 4.11 12.54 24.33
CA VAL A 840 4.37 11.71 25.52
C VAL A 840 3.46 10.49 25.56
N ILE A 841 4.03 9.34 25.96
CA ILE A 841 3.29 8.11 26.24
C ILE A 841 2.99 8.04 27.74
N VAL A 842 1.73 7.80 28.08
CA VAL A 842 1.23 7.69 29.45
C VAL A 842 0.76 6.26 29.69
N ASP A 843 1.37 5.61 30.68
CA ASP A 843 1.17 4.19 31.01
C ASP A 843 0.64 4.01 32.44
N GLN A 844 0.43 2.75 32.85
CA GLN A 844 0.04 2.43 34.22
C GLN A 844 1.01 2.91 35.32
N ASN A 845 2.30 3.12 35.02
CA ASN A 845 3.33 3.54 35.98
C ASN A 845 3.47 5.07 36.08
N SER A 846 2.89 5.80 35.13
CA SER A 846 2.98 7.25 35.02
C SER A 846 2.41 7.93 36.27
N THR A 847 3.29 8.60 37.01
CA THR A 847 2.97 9.29 38.26
C THR A 847 2.54 10.73 38.02
N TYR A 848 1.70 11.26 38.91
CA TYR A 848 1.30 12.67 38.96
C TYR A 848 2.51 13.61 38.77
N LYS A 849 2.60 14.24 37.59
CA LYS A 849 3.59 15.29 37.29
C LYS A 849 2.92 16.55 36.78
N PHE A 850 2.28 17.28 37.68
CA PHE A 850 2.21 18.74 37.53
C PHE A 850 3.66 19.27 37.62
N LYS A 851 4.25 19.73 36.51
CA LYS A 851 5.18 20.89 36.40
C LYS A 851 6.09 20.93 35.16
N ALA A 852 6.34 19.83 34.48
CA ALA A 852 7.17 19.85 33.26
C ALA A 852 6.27 20.02 32.03
N PRO A 853 6.42 21.08 31.22
CA PRO A 853 5.79 21.12 29.90
C PRO A 853 6.34 19.98 29.03
N LEU A 854 5.51 19.52 28.11
CA LEU A 854 5.94 18.72 26.99
C LEU A 854 6.47 19.68 25.92
N VAL A 855 7.79 19.72 25.77
CA VAL A 855 8.43 20.50 24.71
C VAL A 855 8.26 19.75 23.38
N SER A 856 8.00 20.50 22.32
CA SER A 856 8.18 20.10 20.92
C SER A 856 9.58 19.54 20.66
N LYS A 857 9.72 18.81 19.55
CA LYS A 857 10.95 18.08 19.21
C LYS A 857 12.12 19.03 18.92
N ASP A 858 11.86 20.13 18.22
CA ASP A 858 12.87 21.09 17.79
C ASP A 858 12.86 22.38 18.65
N GLY A 859 11.73 22.70 19.31
CA GLY A 859 11.66 23.57 20.50
C GLY A 859 10.71 24.78 20.38
N GLU A 860 9.99 24.88 19.27
CA GLU A 860 9.10 25.97 18.84
C GLU A 860 7.95 26.23 19.82
N TYR A 861 7.46 25.20 20.52
CA TYR A 861 6.40 25.35 21.53
C TYR A 861 6.50 24.37 22.72
N LYS A 862 5.74 24.69 23.78
CA LYS A 862 5.59 23.91 25.01
C LYS A 862 4.12 23.65 25.32
N LEU A 863 3.71 22.39 25.35
CA LEU A 863 2.37 21.96 25.75
C LEU A 863 2.30 21.69 27.26
N TYR A 864 1.49 22.46 27.99
CA TYR A 864 1.24 22.26 29.42
C TYR A 864 -0.02 21.44 29.63
N TYR A 865 0.13 20.23 30.16
CA TYR A 865 -0.99 19.37 30.53
C TYR A 865 -0.98 19.01 32.01
N SER A 866 -2.12 18.55 32.51
CA SER A 866 -2.26 17.95 33.83
C SER A 866 -2.95 16.59 33.72
N LEU A 867 -2.58 15.69 34.62
CA LEU A 867 -3.02 14.31 34.65
C LEU A 867 -3.40 13.95 36.09
N SER A 868 -4.61 13.44 36.30
CA SER A 868 -4.97 12.74 37.53
C SER A 868 -5.25 11.27 37.24
N LYS A 869 -4.83 10.39 38.15
CA LYS A 869 -5.06 8.94 38.05
C LYS A 869 -5.99 8.48 39.16
N THR A 870 -7.01 7.72 38.80
CA THR A 870 -7.96 7.07 39.72
C THR A 870 -8.03 5.57 39.44
N ASN A 871 -8.07 4.75 40.51
CA ASN A 871 -7.94 3.29 40.44
C ASN A 871 -9.28 2.54 40.43
#